data_AF-A0A398A108-F1
#
_entry.id   AF-A0A398A108-F1
#
_cell.length_a   1.000
_cell.length_b   1.000
_cell.length_c   1.000
_cell.angle_alpha   90.00
_cell.angle_beta   90.00
_cell.angle_gamma   90.00
#
_symmetry.space_group_name_H-M   'P 1'
#
loop_
_entity.id
_entity.type
_entity.pdbx_description
1 polymer ?
#
loop_
_entity_poly.entity_id
_entity_poly.type
_entity_poly.pdbx_seq_one_letter_code
_entity_poly.pdbx_strand_id
1 'polypeptide(L)'
;MSPRPSSSQTSVGSGALSHAYIQHPSLRCNVPESRGLFYDDANRLLICVTSSQVFSWETVTFNPDVSPSVDSIPEGPILSIRFSLDKKVIAVQRSDCEIQFFHRETKQTLTHKCRAGSESILGFFWSDSPLCDLAVVKTSGMDLFACDSAMNLRLVETKKVNVNWYIYTHESRLVLLASGLQCKTITGFQLSTAGVVRLPKFEMTLATTESNSKPIISPGDVHLITVYGRIYCLQVDMEAMLLHTYRFYRDAVVQQGSLPIYSSKLSVSVVDNLLLVHQIDAKVVIIYDLFVDSRAPVSAPLPLLWRGYQGSDTSSQQENEGTESSTSNENIVMYEEAWTFLVPDLILDQTNKVLWRVHLDLEAISASSSDRSSLLEFLQRRKLEANKAKQLCLGIARTLILERRPATQVTQAIDVLVTAYSYSVKAGIYKELKNEKTTATTPTNDGASPDNERGRASGSSIDEEEVEMNLPSGSADEQQESQLSSPAISPDELYKFVFASVEEAMVEESDYLVAIITEFLRSISAEKLKVDLNIYVMTVRLLAHSKRFAELSLFTTNKIIEPSKEVALQLLESGGQNLRVRKLGLDMLRQLSLHHEYISSLVQDGYYLEALRYAQKRKVTSVRSSLFLEAAFASNDMQHLAAILRVLSELIPGFKETSEYYTFHGLLNETSSSVAV
;
A
#
# COMPACT_ATOMS: atom_id res chain seq x y z
N MET A 1 -7.64 -30.42 37.37
CA MET A 1 -7.49 -28.97 37.27
C MET A 1 -6.70 -28.69 36.02
N SER A 2 -7.39 -28.25 34.97
CA SER A 2 -6.85 -28.00 33.63
C SER A 2 -7.49 -26.70 33.13
N PRO A 3 -6.73 -25.73 32.61
CA PRO A 3 -7.31 -24.47 32.17
C PRO A 3 -7.96 -24.64 30.78
N ARG A 4 -9.16 -24.09 30.63
CA ARG A 4 -9.89 -23.97 29.36
C ARG A 4 -9.27 -22.83 28.52
N PRO A 5 -9.18 -22.97 27.19
CA PRO A 5 -8.75 -21.89 26.32
C PRO A 5 -9.89 -20.87 26.14
N SER A 6 -9.56 -19.59 26.28
CA SER A 6 -10.44 -18.45 26.02
C SER A 6 -10.58 -18.22 24.51
N SER A 7 -11.73 -18.55 23.94
CA SER A 7 -12.11 -18.11 22.59
C SER A 7 -12.69 -16.69 22.67
N SER A 8 -11.94 -15.71 22.20
CA SER A 8 -12.46 -14.37 21.89
C SER A 8 -13.36 -14.48 20.65
N GLN A 9 -14.66 -14.71 20.85
CA GLN A 9 -15.66 -14.56 19.80
C GLN A 9 -15.87 -13.07 19.54
N THR A 10 -15.39 -12.59 18.40
CA THR A 10 -15.87 -11.37 17.78
C THR A 10 -17.32 -11.58 17.38
N SER A 11 -18.21 -10.77 17.96
CA SER A 11 -19.64 -10.68 17.65
C SER A 11 -19.83 -10.38 16.14
N VAL A 12 -20.08 -11.43 15.36
CA VAL A 12 -20.59 -11.30 13.99
C VAL A 12 -22.09 -11.07 14.09
N GLY A 13 -22.48 -9.79 14.09
CA GLY A 13 -23.87 -9.42 13.81
C GLY A 13 -24.22 -9.88 12.40
N SER A 14 -25.39 -10.49 12.26
CA SER A 14 -26.02 -10.90 11.00
C SER A 14 -26.17 -9.70 10.05
N GLY A 15 -25.11 -9.35 9.31
CA GLY A 15 -25.05 -8.16 8.45
C GLY A 15 -24.97 -8.56 6.98
N ALA A 16 -25.81 -7.96 6.14
CA ALA A 16 -25.74 -8.11 4.70
C ALA A 16 -24.32 -7.84 4.19
N LEU A 17 -23.74 -8.80 3.46
CA LEU A 17 -22.44 -8.64 2.80
C LEU A 17 -22.54 -7.47 1.80
N SER A 18 -21.61 -6.54 1.88
CA SER A 18 -21.43 -5.49 0.87
C SER A 18 -19.96 -5.12 0.74
N HIS A 19 -19.56 -4.73 -0.46
CA HIS A 19 -18.19 -4.39 -0.82
C HIS A 19 -17.83 -2.92 -0.54
N ALA A 20 -18.83 -2.06 -0.38
CA ALA A 20 -18.65 -0.64 -0.07
C ALA A 20 -19.64 -0.22 1.02
N TYR A 21 -19.21 0.67 1.91
CA TYR A 21 -20.04 1.10 3.02
C TYR A 21 -19.81 2.56 3.43
N ILE A 22 -20.80 3.11 4.12
CA ILE A 22 -20.69 4.32 4.93
C ILE A 22 -20.82 3.95 6.40
N GLN A 23 -20.13 4.67 7.27
CA GLN A 23 -20.03 4.31 8.70
C GLN A 23 -20.54 5.44 9.59
N HIS A 24 -21.35 5.09 10.59
CA HIS A 24 -21.76 5.97 11.68
C HIS A 24 -20.64 6.12 12.72
N PRO A 25 -20.42 7.32 13.31
CA PRO A 25 -21.20 8.55 13.14
C PRO A 25 -20.86 9.31 11.85
N SER A 26 -21.88 9.96 11.26
CA SER A 26 -21.68 10.96 10.21
C SER A 26 -21.25 12.29 10.80
N LEU A 27 -20.59 13.11 9.98
CA LEU A 27 -20.36 14.51 10.32
C LEU A 27 -21.69 15.28 10.19
N ARG A 28 -22.25 15.71 11.33
CA ARG A 28 -23.50 16.47 11.38
C ARG A 28 -23.24 17.94 11.15
N CYS A 29 -23.89 18.51 10.15
CA CYS A 29 -23.73 19.90 9.72
C CYS A 29 -25.02 20.70 9.94
N ASN A 30 -25.79 20.34 10.97
CA ASN A 30 -27.08 20.95 11.25
C ASN A 30 -26.87 22.33 11.89
N VAL A 31 -26.96 23.37 11.06
CA VAL A 31 -26.97 24.76 11.49
C VAL A 31 -28.39 25.31 11.29
N PRO A 32 -29.01 25.90 12.34
CA PRO A 32 -30.31 26.54 12.23
C PRO A 32 -30.32 27.60 11.13
N GLU A 33 -31.41 27.68 10.37
CA GLU A 33 -31.59 28.67 9.29
C GLU A 33 -30.55 28.59 8.15
N SER A 34 -29.89 27.44 7.99
CA SER A 34 -28.97 27.22 6.88
C SER A 34 -29.65 27.39 5.53
N ARG A 35 -29.02 28.18 4.65
CA ARG A 35 -29.50 28.50 3.30
C ARG A 35 -28.93 27.58 2.22
N GLY A 36 -27.90 26.78 2.56
CA GLY A 36 -27.27 25.86 1.63
C GLY A 36 -25.99 25.24 2.19
N LEU A 37 -25.57 24.14 1.58
CA LEU A 37 -24.30 23.46 1.83
C LEU A 37 -23.45 23.53 0.55
N PHE A 38 -22.17 23.83 0.71
CA PHE A 38 -21.20 23.97 -0.37
C PHE A 38 -19.95 23.20 -0.02
N TYR A 39 -19.26 22.68 -1.03
CA TYR A 39 -17.98 21.98 -0.84
C TYR A 39 -16.86 22.75 -1.53
N ASP A 40 -15.83 23.10 -0.77
CA ASP A 40 -14.59 23.67 -1.28
C ASP A 40 -13.55 22.54 -1.37
N ASP A 41 -13.45 21.95 -2.55
CA ASP A 41 -12.54 20.83 -2.83
C ASP A 41 -11.05 21.21 -2.72
N ALA A 42 -10.72 22.49 -2.89
CA ALA A 42 -9.34 22.95 -2.80
C ALA A 42 -8.80 22.91 -1.36
N ASN A 43 -9.63 23.34 -0.41
CA ASN A 43 -9.30 23.31 1.02
C ASN A 43 -9.86 22.08 1.74
N ARG A 44 -10.62 21.22 1.04
CA ARG A 44 -11.40 20.10 1.58
C ARG A 44 -12.27 20.54 2.77
N LEU A 45 -13.03 21.61 2.55
CA LEU A 45 -13.95 22.19 3.53
C LEU A 45 -15.39 21.94 3.11
N LEU A 46 -16.20 21.45 4.04
CA LEU A 46 -17.66 21.54 3.92
C LEU A 46 -18.10 22.87 4.53
N ILE A 47 -18.91 23.62 3.80
CA ILE A 47 -19.32 24.98 4.13
C ILE A 47 -20.84 25.03 4.25
N CYS A 48 -21.34 25.49 5.38
CA CYS A 48 -22.74 25.78 5.61
C CYS A 48 -22.91 27.30 5.80
N VAL A 49 -23.90 27.90 5.15
CA VAL A 49 -24.10 29.35 5.19
C VAL A 49 -25.47 29.71 5.75
N THR A 50 -25.51 30.76 6.55
CA THR A 50 -26.74 31.43 7.00
C THR A 50 -26.86 32.79 6.29
N SER A 51 -27.71 33.69 6.79
CA SER A 51 -27.83 35.05 6.23
C SER A 51 -26.54 35.87 6.36
N SER A 52 -25.78 35.70 7.44
CA SER A 52 -24.64 36.54 7.82
C SER A 52 -23.42 35.77 8.32
N GLN A 53 -23.51 34.44 8.47
CA GLN A 53 -22.43 33.61 8.97
C GLN A 53 -22.11 32.44 8.04
N VAL A 54 -20.85 32.03 8.07
CA VAL A 54 -20.31 30.88 7.37
C VAL A 54 -19.74 29.94 8.41
N PHE A 55 -20.21 28.70 8.40
CA PHE A 55 -19.73 27.60 9.21
C PHE A 55 -18.92 26.68 8.31
N SER A 56 -17.71 26.29 8.71
CA SER A 56 -16.90 25.37 7.92
C SER A 56 -16.27 24.25 8.75
N TRP A 57 -16.25 23.05 8.18
CA TRP A 57 -15.68 21.84 8.75
C TRP A 57 -14.60 21.28 7.83
N GLU A 58 -13.49 20.86 8.40
CA GLU A 58 -12.44 20.15 7.65
C GLU A 58 -12.85 18.70 7.41
N THR A 59 -12.76 18.23 6.16
CA THR A 59 -13.21 16.88 5.79
C THR A 59 -12.07 15.87 5.68
N VAL A 60 -10.81 16.31 5.80
CA VAL A 60 -9.61 15.45 5.63
C VAL A 60 -9.48 14.45 6.77
N THR A 61 -9.41 14.97 7.99
CA THR A 61 -9.60 14.20 9.21
C THR A 61 -11.10 14.07 9.40
N PHE A 62 -11.72 13.09 8.76
CA PHE A 62 -13.16 12.85 8.89
C PHE A 62 -13.47 12.51 10.36
N ASN A 63 -13.74 13.55 11.15
CA ASN A 63 -14.00 13.48 12.57
C ASN A 63 -15.44 13.96 12.78
N PRO A 64 -16.36 13.06 13.15
CA PRO A 64 -17.77 13.42 13.29
C PRO A 64 -18.04 14.42 14.43
N ASP A 65 -17.12 14.55 15.40
CA ASP A 65 -17.28 15.39 16.57
C ASP A 65 -16.58 16.77 16.43
N VAL A 66 -16.06 17.10 15.25
CA VAL A 66 -15.33 18.37 15.04
C VAL A 66 -16.28 19.57 15.04
N SER A 67 -15.96 20.60 15.82
CA SER A 67 -16.71 21.86 15.81
C SER A 67 -16.41 22.69 14.57
N PRO A 68 -17.41 23.39 14.00
CA PRO A 68 -17.17 24.27 12.86
C PRO A 68 -16.35 25.50 13.27
N SER A 69 -15.53 25.99 12.34
CA SER A 69 -15.07 27.37 12.39
C SER A 69 -16.17 28.30 11.89
N VAL A 70 -16.31 29.47 12.50
CA VAL A 70 -17.39 30.43 12.22
C VAL A 70 -16.81 31.77 11.79
N ASP A 71 -17.22 32.24 10.61
CA ASP A 71 -16.83 33.52 10.05
C ASP A 71 -18.07 34.37 9.75
N SER A 72 -17.99 35.68 9.99
CA SER A 72 -19.05 36.63 9.61
C SER A 72 -18.81 37.16 8.21
N ILE A 73 -19.84 37.14 7.37
CA ILE A 73 -19.80 37.68 6.01
C ILE A 73 -20.92 38.71 5.81
N PRO A 74 -20.79 39.64 4.85
CA PRO A 74 -21.88 40.53 4.47
C PRO A 74 -23.13 39.76 4.06
N GLU A 75 -24.32 40.28 4.39
CA GLU A 75 -25.58 39.65 3.98
C GLU A 75 -25.78 39.71 2.48
N GLY A 76 -26.38 38.67 1.91
CA GLY A 76 -26.73 38.64 0.49
C GLY A 76 -26.98 37.23 -0.05
N PRO A 77 -27.38 37.11 -1.33
CA PRO A 77 -27.45 35.82 -2.01
C PRO A 77 -26.07 35.16 -2.11
N ILE A 78 -26.04 33.83 -2.13
CA ILE A 78 -24.82 33.03 -2.24
C ILE A 78 -25.07 31.97 -3.31
N LEU A 79 -24.43 32.12 -4.47
CA LEU A 79 -24.46 31.12 -5.54
C LEU A 79 -23.31 30.13 -5.39
N SER A 80 -22.15 30.61 -4.94
CA SER A 80 -20.97 29.79 -4.68
C SER A 80 -20.11 30.47 -3.62
N ILE A 81 -19.41 29.69 -2.81
CA ILE A 81 -18.51 30.15 -1.76
C ILE A 81 -17.28 29.24 -1.69
N ARG A 82 -16.08 29.82 -1.67
CA ARG A 82 -14.80 29.11 -1.58
C ARG A 82 -13.78 29.94 -0.81
N PHE A 83 -12.88 29.27 -0.10
CA PHE A 83 -11.79 29.90 0.63
C PHE A 83 -10.55 29.99 -0.27
N SER A 84 -9.73 31.03 -0.09
CA SER A 84 -8.36 31.02 -0.64
C SER A 84 -7.56 29.85 -0.07
N LEU A 85 -6.49 29.42 -0.75
CA LEU A 85 -5.71 28.25 -0.32
C LEU A 85 -5.00 28.47 1.03
N ASP A 86 -4.67 29.71 1.37
CA ASP A 86 -4.16 30.10 2.69
C ASP A 86 -5.28 30.33 3.73
N LYS A 87 -6.54 30.09 3.34
CA LYS A 87 -7.78 30.29 4.10
C LYS A 87 -7.94 31.72 4.63
N LYS A 88 -7.22 32.74 4.14
CA LYS A 88 -7.33 34.13 4.62
C LYS A 88 -8.49 34.90 4.01
N VAL A 89 -8.99 34.47 2.86
CA VAL A 89 -10.07 35.13 2.12
C VAL A 89 -11.23 34.18 1.88
N ILE A 90 -12.43 34.70 2.07
CA ILE A 90 -13.68 34.04 1.70
C ILE A 90 -14.21 34.72 0.44
N ALA A 91 -14.22 34.00 -0.67
CA ALA A 91 -14.80 34.48 -1.92
C ALA A 91 -16.23 33.97 -2.04
N VAL A 92 -17.16 34.87 -2.37
CA VAL A 92 -18.60 34.60 -2.47
C VAL A 92 -19.11 35.15 -3.79
N GLN A 93 -19.62 34.28 -4.66
CA GLN A 93 -20.34 34.69 -5.85
C GLN A 93 -21.76 35.10 -5.45
N ARG A 94 -22.06 36.39 -5.60
CA ARG A 94 -23.35 36.99 -5.22
C ARG A 94 -24.36 36.93 -6.35
N SER A 95 -23.89 37.05 -7.59
CA SER A 95 -24.73 36.98 -8.79
C SER A 95 -23.94 36.40 -9.95
N ASP A 96 -24.58 36.33 -11.11
CA ASP A 96 -23.94 36.01 -12.39
C ASP A 96 -22.99 37.12 -12.89
N CYS A 97 -22.83 38.23 -12.18
CA CYS A 97 -21.95 39.33 -12.57
C CYS A 97 -21.03 39.82 -11.44
N GLU A 98 -21.16 39.31 -10.22
CA GLU A 98 -20.48 39.82 -9.03
C GLU A 98 -19.91 38.72 -8.14
N ILE A 99 -18.61 38.86 -7.82
CA ILE A 99 -17.92 38.09 -6.79
C ILE A 99 -17.39 39.05 -5.72
N GLN A 100 -17.68 38.76 -4.46
CA GLN A 100 -17.17 39.50 -3.31
C GLN A 100 -16.08 38.69 -2.60
N PHE A 101 -15.02 39.37 -2.21
CA PHE A 101 -13.88 38.79 -1.48
C PHE A 101 -13.83 39.42 -0.10
N PHE A 102 -13.91 38.60 0.93
CA PHE A 102 -13.87 39.02 2.32
C PHE A 102 -12.58 38.56 2.97
N HIS A 103 -11.74 39.50 3.39
CA HIS A 103 -10.49 39.19 4.09
C HIS A 103 -10.76 38.97 5.58
N ARG A 104 -10.43 37.79 6.10
CA ARG A 104 -10.82 37.36 7.45
C ARG A 104 -10.14 38.17 8.55
N GLU A 105 -8.87 38.53 8.37
CA GLU A 105 -8.09 39.30 9.36
C GLU A 105 -8.42 40.80 9.32
N THR A 106 -8.30 41.44 8.16
CA THR A 106 -8.50 42.90 8.00
C THR A 106 -9.96 43.32 7.95
N LYS A 107 -10.89 42.35 7.80
CA LYS A 107 -12.33 42.56 7.62
C LYS A 107 -12.68 43.44 6.41
N GLN A 108 -11.74 43.62 5.48
CA GLN A 108 -11.96 44.35 4.24
C GLN A 108 -12.76 43.50 3.25
N THR A 109 -13.62 44.17 2.47
CA THR A 109 -14.40 43.54 1.39
C THR A 109 -14.02 44.18 0.07
N LEU A 110 -13.58 43.37 -0.89
CA LEU A 110 -13.34 43.75 -2.27
C LEU A 110 -14.44 43.16 -3.15
N THR A 111 -14.80 43.84 -4.24
CA THR A 111 -15.82 43.35 -5.17
C THR A 111 -15.27 43.34 -6.59
N HIS A 112 -15.36 42.18 -7.24
CA HIS A 112 -15.10 42.02 -8.65
C HIS A 112 -16.43 41.98 -9.41
N LYS A 113 -16.57 42.83 -10.44
CA LYS A 113 -17.79 42.91 -11.26
C LYS A 113 -17.46 42.74 -12.73
N CYS A 114 -18.23 41.89 -13.41
CA CYS A 114 -18.27 41.83 -14.86
C CYS A 114 -19.21 42.93 -15.40
N ARG A 115 -19.01 43.36 -16.66
CA ARG A 115 -19.96 44.28 -17.31
C ARG A 115 -21.31 43.57 -17.48
N ALA A 116 -22.31 44.07 -16.77
CA ALA A 116 -23.68 43.57 -16.87
C ALA A 116 -24.17 43.61 -18.33
N GLY A 117 -24.70 42.49 -18.80
CA GLY A 117 -25.33 42.35 -20.12
C GLY A 117 -24.42 41.91 -21.28
N SER A 118 -23.09 41.89 -21.10
CA SER A 118 -22.17 41.37 -22.14
C SER A 118 -21.66 39.96 -21.86
N GLU A 119 -21.39 39.65 -20.59
CA GLU A 119 -20.80 38.40 -20.13
C GLU A 119 -21.39 38.04 -18.76
N SER A 120 -21.50 36.75 -18.46
CA SER A 120 -21.93 36.24 -17.16
C SER A 120 -20.88 35.30 -16.58
N ILE A 121 -20.68 35.40 -15.27
CA ILE A 121 -19.82 34.56 -14.44
C ILE A 121 -20.54 33.23 -14.23
N LEU A 122 -19.93 32.16 -14.73
CA LEU A 122 -20.37 30.79 -14.49
C LEU A 122 -19.87 30.29 -13.14
N GLY A 123 -18.68 30.73 -12.72
CA GLY A 123 -18.13 30.47 -11.40
C GLY A 123 -16.65 30.81 -11.31
N PHE A 124 -16.00 30.38 -10.23
CA PHE A 124 -14.60 30.67 -9.96
C PHE A 124 -13.94 29.55 -9.15
N PHE A 125 -12.61 29.51 -9.17
CA PHE A 125 -11.82 28.59 -8.35
C PHE A 125 -10.43 29.15 -8.05
N TRP A 126 -9.87 28.72 -6.92
CA TRP A 126 -8.49 29.04 -6.53
C TRP A 126 -7.53 28.01 -7.11
N SER A 127 -6.32 28.47 -7.43
CA SER A 127 -5.23 27.67 -7.96
C SER A 127 -3.97 27.87 -7.15
N ASP A 128 -3.15 26.82 -7.07
CA ASP A 128 -1.82 26.85 -6.46
C ASP A 128 -0.72 27.08 -7.51
N SER A 129 -1.10 27.48 -8.73
CA SER A 129 -0.16 27.84 -9.78
C SER A 129 0.53 29.16 -9.43
N PRO A 130 1.87 29.25 -9.54
CA PRO A 130 2.61 30.47 -9.18
C PRO A 130 2.28 31.68 -10.08
N LEU A 131 1.60 31.46 -11.20
CA LEU A 131 1.23 32.50 -12.17
C LEU A 131 -0.25 32.90 -12.08
N CYS A 132 -1.06 32.19 -11.30
CA CYS A 132 -2.50 32.41 -11.20
C CYS A 132 -3.00 31.94 -9.84
N ASP A 133 -3.47 32.87 -9.03
CA ASP A 133 -4.07 32.57 -7.72
C ASP A 133 -5.57 32.26 -7.86
N LEU A 134 -6.26 33.00 -8.75
CA LEU A 134 -7.71 32.91 -8.92
C LEU A 134 -8.09 32.85 -10.41
N ALA A 135 -8.92 31.89 -10.78
CA ALA A 135 -9.53 31.80 -12.10
C ALA A 135 -11.03 32.11 -12.01
N VAL A 136 -11.51 32.99 -12.90
CA VAL A 136 -12.94 33.31 -13.04
C VAL A 136 -13.40 32.82 -14.40
N VAL A 137 -14.39 31.92 -14.40
CA VAL A 137 -14.98 31.34 -15.61
C VAL A 137 -16.24 32.12 -15.97
N LYS A 138 -16.30 32.57 -17.22
CA LYS A 138 -17.38 33.36 -17.79
C LYS A 138 -17.92 32.68 -19.05
N THR A 139 -19.08 33.12 -19.52
CA THR A 139 -19.64 32.67 -20.80
C THR A 139 -18.75 32.99 -22.02
N SER A 140 -17.85 33.97 -21.92
CA SER A 140 -16.89 34.32 -22.98
C SER A 140 -15.51 33.69 -22.84
N GLY A 141 -15.24 32.96 -21.76
CA GLY A 141 -13.96 32.30 -21.54
C GLY A 141 -13.56 32.24 -20.08
N MET A 142 -12.25 32.28 -19.82
CA MET A 142 -11.69 32.22 -18.47
C MET A 142 -10.66 33.33 -18.28
N ASP A 143 -10.81 34.12 -17.22
CA ASP A 143 -9.85 35.14 -16.79
C ASP A 143 -9.00 34.60 -15.63
N LEU A 144 -7.69 34.77 -15.73
CA LEU A 144 -6.71 34.35 -14.73
C LEU A 144 -6.17 35.58 -14.01
N PHE A 145 -6.26 35.58 -12.68
CA PHE A 145 -5.86 36.70 -11.83
C PHE A 145 -4.72 36.29 -10.90
N ALA A 146 -3.80 37.23 -10.69
CA ALA A 146 -2.86 37.21 -9.58
C ALA A 146 -3.36 38.17 -8.49
N CYS A 147 -3.22 37.77 -7.24
CA CYS A 147 -3.65 38.50 -6.06
C CYS A 147 -2.45 39.12 -5.36
N ASP A 148 -2.52 40.41 -5.03
CA ASP A 148 -1.50 41.02 -4.16
C ASP A 148 -1.80 40.78 -2.67
N SER A 149 -0.91 41.22 -1.79
CA SER A 149 -1.08 41.08 -0.34
C SER A 149 -2.29 41.85 0.23
N ALA A 150 -2.83 42.81 -0.53
CA ALA A 150 -4.02 43.58 -0.19
C ALA A 150 -5.29 43.03 -0.90
N MET A 151 -5.18 41.86 -1.54
CA MET A 151 -6.24 41.20 -2.30
C MET A 151 -6.76 41.97 -3.51
N ASN A 152 -5.94 42.85 -4.10
CA ASN A 152 -6.26 43.44 -5.39
C ASN A 152 -6.03 42.40 -6.50
N LEU A 153 -7.05 42.19 -7.31
CA LEU A 153 -7.00 41.27 -8.43
C LEU A 153 -6.35 41.95 -9.64
N ARG A 154 -5.19 41.42 -10.06
CA ARG A 154 -4.52 41.81 -11.30
C ARG A 154 -4.75 40.75 -12.36
N LEU A 155 -5.42 41.13 -13.45
CA LEU A 155 -5.63 40.24 -14.60
C LEU A 155 -4.27 39.89 -15.23
N VAL A 156 -3.94 38.59 -15.27
CA VAL A 156 -2.71 38.05 -15.87
C VAL A 156 -2.96 37.67 -17.31
N GLU A 157 -4.02 36.89 -17.57
CA GLU A 157 -4.32 36.38 -18.89
C GLU A 157 -5.82 36.08 -19.05
N THR A 158 -6.35 36.28 -20.26
CA THR A 158 -7.72 35.89 -20.64
C THR A 158 -7.67 34.82 -21.71
N LYS A 159 -8.28 33.67 -21.44
CA LYS A 159 -8.50 32.57 -22.40
C LYS A 159 -9.90 32.71 -22.99
N LYS A 160 -10.00 33.27 -24.21
CA LYS A 160 -11.30 33.49 -24.89
C LYS A 160 -11.83 32.21 -25.53
N VAL A 161 -12.95 31.70 -25.03
CA VAL A 161 -13.67 30.51 -25.53
C VAL A 161 -15.13 30.67 -25.14
N ASN A 162 -16.09 30.40 -26.03
CA ASN A 162 -17.50 30.38 -25.61
C ASN A 162 -17.75 29.21 -24.64
N VAL A 163 -18.31 29.48 -23.46
CA VAL A 163 -18.51 28.48 -22.40
C VAL A 163 -19.97 28.37 -22.04
N ASN A 164 -20.50 27.15 -22.12
CA ASN A 164 -21.86 26.80 -21.68
C ASN A 164 -21.88 26.37 -20.21
N TRP A 165 -20.91 25.54 -19.81
CA TRP A 165 -20.68 25.11 -18.43
C TRP A 165 -19.21 24.73 -18.25
N TYR A 166 -18.77 24.62 -17.00
CA TYR A 166 -17.41 24.22 -16.66
C TYR A 166 -17.39 23.20 -15.51
N ILE A 167 -16.31 22.42 -15.45
CA ILE A 167 -16.00 21.52 -14.34
C ILE A 167 -14.53 21.74 -13.97
N TYR A 168 -14.26 21.84 -12.68
CA TYR A 168 -12.91 21.94 -12.14
C TYR A 168 -12.80 21.05 -10.92
N THR A 169 -11.67 20.37 -10.77
CA THR A 169 -11.28 19.73 -9.51
C THR A 169 -9.87 20.14 -9.14
N HIS A 170 -9.68 20.53 -7.88
CA HIS A 170 -8.38 20.91 -7.36
C HIS A 170 -7.40 19.74 -7.36
N GLU A 171 -7.89 18.51 -7.14
CA GLU A 171 -7.09 17.28 -7.18
C GLU A 171 -6.39 17.09 -8.54
N SER A 172 -7.10 17.31 -9.65
CA SER A 172 -6.53 17.16 -11.00
C SER A 172 -5.85 18.44 -11.51
N ARG A 173 -6.13 19.57 -10.87
CA ARG A 173 -5.77 20.94 -11.32
C ARG A 173 -6.21 21.22 -12.75
N LEU A 174 -7.28 20.56 -13.20
CA LEU A 174 -7.78 20.61 -14.57
C LEU A 174 -9.16 21.25 -14.56
N VAL A 175 -9.32 22.26 -15.41
CA VAL A 175 -10.64 22.82 -15.74
C VAL A 175 -11.04 22.37 -17.14
N LEU A 176 -12.27 21.87 -17.28
CA LEU A 176 -12.91 21.57 -18.56
C LEU A 176 -13.96 22.63 -18.86
N LEU A 177 -13.88 23.22 -20.04
CA LEU A 177 -14.85 24.17 -20.57
C LEU A 177 -15.63 23.52 -21.70
N ALA A 178 -16.95 23.36 -21.51
CA ALA A 178 -17.83 22.84 -22.54
C ALA A 178 -18.40 23.96 -23.39
N SER A 179 -18.50 23.69 -24.70
CA SER A 179 -18.92 24.68 -25.69
C SER A 179 -19.75 24.08 -26.81
N GLY A 180 -20.52 24.95 -27.48
CA GLY A 180 -21.36 24.60 -28.61
C GLY A 180 -22.79 24.23 -28.19
N LEU A 181 -23.70 24.18 -29.17
CA LEU A 181 -25.15 24.01 -28.92
C LEU A 181 -25.50 22.71 -28.16
N GLN A 182 -24.69 21.66 -28.31
CA GLN A 182 -24.87 20.37 -27.64
C GLN A 182 -23.87 20.14 -26.50
N CYS A 183 -23.01 21.13 -26.20
CA CYS A 183 -21.94 21.03 -25.20
C CYS A 183 -20.95 19.87 -25.42
N LYS A 184 -20.81 19.38 -26.67
CA LYS A 184 -19.95 18.23 -27.00
C LYS A 184 -18.47 18.58 -27.15
N THR A 185 -18.15 19.82 -27.49
CA THR A 185 -16.77 20.28 -27.59
C THR A 185 -16.26 20.63 -26.20
N ILE A 186 -15.22 19.92 -25.76
CA ILE A 186 -14.54 20.19 -24.50
C ILE A 186 -13.15 20.76 -24.75
N THR A 187 -12.85 21.88 -24.10
CA THR A 187 -11.50 22.45 -24.04
C THR A 187 -10.98 22.37 -22.60
N GLY A 188 -9.87 21.67 -22.40
CA GLY A 188 -9.24 21.54 -21.09
C GLY A 188 -8.08 22.54 -20.90
N PHE A 189 -7.94 23.06 -19.67
CA PHE A 189 -6.75 23.80 -19.23
C PHE A 189 -6.24 23.21 -17.93
N GLN A 190 -4.99 22.74 -17.93
CA GLN A 190 -4.34 22.24 -16.72
C GLN A 190 -3.48 23.34 -16.10
N LEU A 191 -3.67 23.59 -14.82
CA LEU A 191 -2.91 24.54 -14.04
C LEU A 191 -1.74 23.79 -13.39
N SER A 192 -0.52 24.21 -13.73
CA SER A 192 0.71 23.60 -13.23
C SER A 192 1.66 24.66 -12.68
N THR A 193 2.76 24.21 -12.06
CA THR A 193 3.85 25.09 -11.64
C THR A 193 4.53 25.80 -12.82
N ALA A 194 4.54 25.17 -14.01
CA ALA A 194 5.05 25.76 -15.24
C ALA A 194 4.08 26.74 -15.91
N GLY A 195 2.88 26.95 -15.34
CA GLY A 195 1.82 27.78 -15.87
C GLY A 195 0.61 26.98 -16.36
N VAL A 196 -0.24 27.64 -17.15
CA VAL A 196 -1.50 27.09 -17.63
C VAL A 196 -1.32 26.46 -19.01
N VAL A 197 -1.39 25.14 -19.07
CA VAL A 197 -1.26 24.35 -20.29
C VAL A 197 -2.64 24.09 -20.87
N ARG A 198 -2.83 24.45 -22.15
CA ARG A 198 -4.05 24.11 -22.88
C ARG A 198 -3.92 22.68 -23.42
N LEU A 199 -4.90 21.85 -23.13
CA LEU A 199 -4.98 20.49 -23.66
C LEU A 199 -5.62 20.49 -25.07
N PRO A 200 -5.38 19.43 -25.87
CA PRO A 200 -6.07 19.26 -27.13
C PRO A 200 -7.58 19.34 -26.93
N LYS A 201 -8.24 20.15 -27.76
CA LYS A 201 -9.70 20.15 -27.84
C LYS A 201 -10.13 18.76 -28.31
N PHE A 202 -11.13 18.18 -27.65
CA PHE A 202 -11.74 16.92 -28.07
C PHE A 202 -13.27 17.06 -28.08
N GLU A 203 -13.92 16.13 -28.77
CA GLU A 203 -15.36 16.05 -28.85
C GLU A 203 -15.85 14.77 -28.19
N MET A 204 -16.81 14.90 -27.28
CA MET A 204 -17.45 13.77 -26.62
C MET A 204 -18.44 13.09 -27.57
N THR A 205 -18.33 11.77 -27.69
CA THR A 205 -19.28 10.96 -28.46
C THR A 205 -20.56 10.80 -27.67
N LEU A 206 -21.70 11.02 -28.32
CA LEU A 206 -22.99 10.70 -27.73
C LEU A 206 -23.82 9.94 -28.76
N ALA A 207 -24.41 8.82 -28.35
CA ALA A 207 -25.38 8.12 -29.15
C ALA A 207 -26.57 9.04 -29.48
N THR A 208 -27.11 8.88 -30.68
CA THR A 208 -28.26 9.65 -31.15
C THR A 208 -29.45 8.72 -31.27
N THR A 209 -30.57 9.13 -30.69
CA THR A 209 -31.87 8.47 -30.91
C THR A 209 -32.43 8.80 -32.29
N GLU A 210 -33.30 7.93 -32.81
CA GLU A 210 -34.01 8.16 -34.08
C GLU A 210 -35.00 9.35 -34.03
N SER A 211 -35.29 9.85 -32.83
CA SER A 211 -36.05 11.09 -32.62
C SER A 211 -35.18 12.31 -32.86
N ASN A 212 -35.67 13.30 -33.61
CA ASN A 212 -35.00 14.57 -33.96
C ASN A 212 -34.50 15.45 -32.77
N SER A 213 -34.62 15.00 -31.52
CA SER A 213 -34.04 15.64 -30.34
C SER A 213 -32.52 15.38 -30.30
N LYS A 214 -31.74 16.44 -30.52
CA LYS A 214 -30.29 16.41 -30.37
C LYS A 214 -29.94 16.46 -28.87
N PRO A 215 -29.37 15.40 -28.28
CA PRO A 215 -29.05 15.38 -26.86
C PRO A 215 -27.93 16.39 -26.53
N ILE A 216 -28.02 16.98 -25.34
CA ILE A 216 -27.13 18.02 -24.81
C ILE A 216 -26.43 17.46 -23.58
N ILE A 217 -25.10 17.56 -23.54
CA ILE A 217 -24.32 17.12 -22.38
C ILE A 217 -24.46 18.15 -21.26
N SER A 218 -24.90 17.72 -20.09
CA SER A 218 -24.98 18.54 -18.87
C SER A 218 -23.70 18.38 -18.04
N PRO A 219 -23.39 19.32 -17.12
CA PRO A 219 -22.24 19.16 -16.23
C PRO A 219 -22.37 17.95 -15.30
N GLY A 220 -23.58 17.47 -15.00
CA GLY A 220 -23.81 16.27 -14.19
C GLY A 220 -23.46 14.95 -14.91
N ASP A 221 -23.36 14.99 -16.24
CA ASP A 221 -23.02 13.81 -17.05
C ASP A 221 -21.50 13.60 -17.16
N VAL A 222 -20.70 14.50 -16.60
CA VAL A 222 -19.24 14.51 -16.75
C VAL A 222 -18.57 14.54 -15.38
N HIS A 223 -17.61 13.64 -15.17
CA HIS A 223 -16.88 13.54 -13.91
C HIS A 223 -15.37 13.50 -14.16
N LEU A 224 -14.62 14.39 -13.50
CA LEU A 224 -13.17 14.36 -13.47
C LEU A 224 -12.71 13.54 -12.26
N ILE A 225 -11.87 12.54 -12.50
CA ILE A 225 -11.34 11.67 -11.44
C ILE A 225 -9.84 11.46 -11.62
N THR A 226 -9.14 11.17 -10.52
CA THR A 226 -7.73 10.75 -10.54
C THR A 226 -7.63 9.34 -9.99
N VAL A 227 -7.06 8.41 -10.78
CA VAL A 227 -6.93 7.00 -10.41
C VAL A 227 -5.54 6.52 -10.81
N TYR A 228 -4.78 5.97 -9.86
CA TYR A 228 -3.37 5.57 -10.03
C TYR A 228 -2.48 6.71 -10.59
N GLY A 229 -2.71 7.94 -10.12
CA GLY A 229 -1.98 9.13 -10.58
C GLY A 229 -2.33 9.59 -12.00
N ARG A 230 -3.30 8.95 -12.66
CA ARG A 230 -3.76 9.29 -14.01
C ARG A 230 -5.09 10.02 -13.94
N ILE A 231 -5.24 11.07 -14.75
CA ILE A 231 -6.47 11.86 -14.82
C ILE A 231 -7.39 11.27 -15.87
N TYR A 232 -8.65 11.04 -15.49
CA TYR A 232 -9.70 10.58 -16.37
C TYR A 232 -10.88 11.55 -16.37
N CYS A 233 -11.50 11.69 -17.54
CA CYS A 233 -12.83 12.26 -17.68
C CYS A 233 -13.79 11.11 -17.97
N LEU A 234 -14.79 10.94 -17.12
CA LEU A 234 -15.88 10.02 -17.32
C LEU A 234 -17.06 10.78 -17.92
N GLN A 235 -17.66 10.21 -18.97
CA GLN A 235 -18.83 10.78 -19.62
C GLN A 235 -19.96 9.76 -19.60
N VAL A 236 -21.09 10.14 -19.04
CA VAL A 236 -22.33 9.39 -19.05
C VAL A 236 -23.00 9.56 -20.40
N ASP A 237 -23.17 8.45 -21.12
CA ASP A 237 -24.03 8.37 -22.29
C ASP A 237 -25.25 7.52 -21.94
N MET A 238 -26.33 8.23 -21.61
CA MET A 238 -27.60 7.62 -21.24
C MET A 238 -28.27 6.88 -22.39
N GLU A 239 -28.05 7.33 -23.64
CA GLU A 239 -28.67 6.71 -24.82
C GLU A 239 -27.96 5.40 -25.17
N ALA A 240 -26.64 5.36 -25.01
CA ALA A 240 -25.86 4.13 -25.18
C ALA A 240 -25.89 3.22 -23.94
N MET A 241 -26.34 3.73 -22.79
CA MET A 241 -26.19 3.10 -21.46
C MET A 241 -24.72 2.76 -21.16
N LEU A 242 -23.81 3.70 -21.48
CA LEU A 242 -22.36 3.53 -21.33
C LEU A 242 -21.72 4.69 -20.57
N LEU A 243 -20.72 4.38 -19.76
CA LEU A 243 -19.82 5.32 -19.12
C LEU A 243 -18.51 5.34 -19.90
N HIS A 244 -18.36 6.31 -20.81
CA HIS A 244 -17.13 6.46 -21.59
C HIS A 244 -16.00 6.96 -20.70
N THR A 245 -14.81 6.38 -20.87
CA THR A 245 -13.62 6.69 -20.09
C THR A 245 -12.57 7.32 -20.99
N TYR A 246 -12.24 8.59 -20.77
CA TYR A 246 -11.19 9.30 -21.50
C TYR A 246 -10.00 9.56 -20.59
N ARG A 247 -8.80 9.13 -20.99
CA ARG A 247 -7.54 9.41 -20.29
C ARG A 247 -6.88 10.65 -20.86
N PHE A 248 -6.39 11.49 -19.96
CA PHE A 248 -5.79 12.77 -20.29
C PHE A 248 -4.27 12.65 -20.26
N TYR A 249 -3.64 13.06 -21.36
CA TYR A 249 -2.21 13.25 -21.50
C TYR A 249 -1.92 14.73 -21.78
N ARG A 250 -0.64 15.10 -21.80
CA ARG A 250 -0.24 16.50 -22.03
C ARG A 250 -0.63 16.98 -23.44
N ASP A 251 -0.52 16.08 -24.40
CA ASP A 251 -0.60 16.33 -25.84
C ASP A 251 -1.71 15.52 -26.53
N ALA A 252 -2.41 14.65 -25.79
CA ALA A 252 -3.51 13.84 -26.30
C ALA A 252 -4.62 13.61 -25.27
N VAL A 253 -5.84 13.40 -25.76
CA VAL A 253 -6.95 12.84 -24.97
C VAL A 253 -7.36 11.55 -25.65
N VAL A 254 -7.27 10.43 -24.94
CA VAL A 254 -7.47 9.09 -25.51
C VAL A 254 -8.66 8.41 -24.85
N GLN A 255 -9.63 7.97 -25.64
CA GLN A 255 -10.72 7.14 -25.14
C GLN A 255 -10.21 5.73 -24.85
N GLN A 256 -10.18 5.33 -23.58
CA GLN A 256 -9.65 4.04 -23.11
C GLN A 256 -10.69 2.91 -23.25
N GLY A 257 -11.98 3.26 -23.14
CA GLY A 257 -13.05 2.28 -23.20
C GLY A 257 -14.36 2.83 -22.71
N SER A 258 -15.27 1.91 -22.37
CA SER A 258 -16.59 2.23 -21.85
C SER A 258 -17.05 1.14 -20.89
N LEU A 259 -17.72 1.53 -19.82
CA LEU A 259 -18.28 0.64 -18.81
C LEU A 259 -19.81 0.64 -18.92
N PRO A 260 -20.50 -0.49 -18.71
CA PRO A 260 -21.95 -0.53 -18.78
C PRO A 260 -22.60 0.24 -17.63
N ILE A 261 -23.67 0.96 -17.93
CA ILE A 261 -24.55 1.63 -16.97
C ILE A 261 -25.89 0.90 -16.94
N TYR A 262 -26.57 0.90 -15.78
CA TYR A 262 -27.81 0.16 -15.57
C TYR A 262 -28.93 1.01 -14.94
N SER A 263 -28.70 2.30 -14.74
CA SER A 263 -29.59 3.23 -14.04
C SER A 263 -29.72 4.54 -14.81
N SER A 264 -30.86 5.23 -14.64
CA SER A 264 -31.10 6.55 -15.24
C SER A 264 -30.32 7.67 -14.55
N LYS A 265 -30.09 7.52 -13.24
CA LYS A 265 -29.29 8.41 -12.41
C LYS A 265 -28.01 7.72 -11.96
N LEU A 266 -26.87 8.36 -12.22
CA LEU A 266 -25.55 7.83 -11.92
C LEU A 266 -24.70 8.84 -11.18
N SER A 267 -23.82 8.35 -10.30
CA SER A 267 -22.75 9.14 -9.69
C SER A 267 -21.52 8.27 -9.50
N VAL A 268 -20.37 8.89 -9.26
CA VAL A 268 -19.10 8.18 -9.10
C VAL A 268 -18.37 8.60 -7.83
N SER A 269 -17.58 7.67 -7.31
CA SER A 269 -16.60 7.92 -6.26
C SER A 269 -15.29 7.22 -6.60
N VAL A 270 -14.19 7.70 -6.05
CA VAL A 270 -12.89 7.04 -6.10
C VAL A 270 -12.43 6.74 -4.68
N VAL A 271 -12.20 5.47 -4.37
CA VAL A 271 -11.69 5.04 -3.07
C VAL A 271 -10.48 4.15 -3.31
N ASP A 272 -9.33 4.53 -2.75
CA ASP A 272 -8.08 3.77 -2.86
C ASP A 272 -7.71 3.40 -4.32
N ASN A 273 -7.87 4.32 -5.27
CA ASN A 273 -7.67 4.07 -6.72
C ASN A 273 -8.65 3.08 -7.37
N LEU A 274 -9.82 2.83 -6.78
CA LEU A 274 -10.91 2.14 -7.46
C LEU A 274 -12.00 3.11 -7.84
N LEU A 275 -12.56 2.92 -9.03
CA LEU A 275 -13.74 3.62 -9.47
C LEU A 275 -14.98 2.90 -8.93
N LEU A 276 -15.74 3.58 -8.10
CA LEU A 276 -17.05 3.15 -7.61
C LEU A 276 -18.10 3.86 -8.46
N VAL A 277 -18.90 3.09 -9.18
CA VAL A 277 -20.02 3.57 -9.99
C VAL A 277 -21.31 3.30 -9.23
N HIS A 278 -21.94 4.37 -8.74
CA HIS A 278 -23.21 4.32 -8.01
C HIS A 278 -24.36 4.36 -9.00
N GLN A 279 -25.05 3.23 -9.13
CA GLN A 279 -26.27 3.10 -9.92
C GLN A 279 -27.45 3.46 -8.99
N ILE A 280 -27.83 4.74 -8.97
CA ILE A 280 -28.65 5.29 -7.88
C ILE A 280 -30.05 4.67 -7.83
N ASP A 281 -30.71 4.52 -8.99
CA ASP A 281 -32.06 3.94 -9.04
C ASP A 281 -32.04 2.43 -8.77
N ALA A 282 -30.98 1.75 -9.24
CA ALA A 282 -30.77 0.33 -8.99
C ALA A 282 -30.27 0.05 -7.56
N LYS A 283 -29.86 1.08 -6.81
CA LYS A 283 -29.31 1.01 -5.44
C LYS A 283 -28.13 0.04 -5.31
N VAL A 284 -27.26 -0.02 -6.33
CA VAL A 284 -26.06 -0.86 -6.33
C VAL A 284 -24.82 -0.04 -6.63
N VAL A 285 -23.69 -0.49 -6.07
CA VAL A 285 -22.36 0.03 -6.36
C VAL A 285 -21.60 -1.00 -7.17
N ILE A 286 -21.04 -0.58 -8.30
CA ILE A 286 -20.16 -1.40 -9.13
C ILE A 286 -18.74 -0.89 -8.97
N ILE A 287 -17.80 -1.78 -8.65
CA ILE A 287 -16.41 -1.42 -8.37
C ILE A 287 -15.55 -1.86 -9.55
N TYR A 288 -14.78 -0.92 -10.11
CA TYR A 288 -13.86 -1.17 -11.21
C TYR A 288 -12.42 -0.81 -10.82
N ASP A 289 -11.48 -1.68 -11.19
CA ASP A 289 -10.05 -1.41 -11.13
C ASP A 289 -9.56 -1.00 -12.51
N LEU A 290 -9.38 0.31 -12.73
CA LEU A 290 -8.94 0.85 -14.03
C LEU A 290 -7.48 0.51 -14.38
N PHE A 291 -6.74 -0.14 -13.48
CA PHE A 291 -5.43 -0.68 -13.81
C PHE A 291 -5.51 -1.95 -14.65
N VAL A 292 -6.62 -2.69 -14.56
CA VAL A 292 -6.82 -3.97 -15.25
C VAL A 292 -7.69 -3.75 -16.48
N ASP A 293 -7.18 -4.08 -17.67
CA ASP A 293 -7.88 -3.90 -18.96
C ASP A 293 -9.05 -4.87 -19.19
N SER A 294 -9.55 -5.55 -18.15
CA SER A 294 -10.65 -6.53 -18.27
C SER A 294 -12.01 -5.89 -18.50
N ARG A 295 -12.18 -4.62 -18.09
CA ARG A 295 -13.48 -3.91 -18.01
C ARG A 295 -14.54 -4.64 -17.16
N ALA A 296 -14.14 -5.69 -16.45
CA ALA A 296 -14.99 -6.46 -15.56
C ALA A 296 -14.98 -5.82 -14.17
N PRO A 297 -16.09 -5.89 -13.43
CA PRO A 297 -16.11 -5.41 -12.06
C PRO A 297 -15.22 -6.29 -11.18
N VAL A 298 -14.61 -5.69 -10.15
CA VAL A 298 -13.74 -6.36 -9.17
C VAL A 298 -14.50 -7.44 -8.40
N SER A 299 -15.77 -7.18 -8.10
CA SER A 299 -16.64 -8.07 -7.35
C SER A 299 -18.09 -7.88 -7.82
N ALA A 300 -18.99 -8.73 -7.35
CA ALA A 300 -20.41 -8.62 -7.67
C ALA A 300 -20.97 -7.23 -7.26
N PRO A 301 -21.81 -6.59 -8.09
CA PRO A 301 -22.52 -5.37 -7.71
C PRO A 301 -23.39 -5.60 -6.48
N LEU A 302 -23.16 -4.85 -5.41
CA LEU A 302 -23.93 -4.93 -4.17
C LEU A 302 -24.35 -3.53 -3.70
N PRO A 303 -25.44 -3.41 -2.91
CA PRO A 303 -25.87 -2.13 -2.36
C PRO A 303 -24.83 -1.50 -1.43
N LEU A 304 -24.76 -0.17 -1.39
CA LEU A 304 -23.96 0.55 -0.39
C LEU A 304 -24.50 0.24 1.02
N LEU A 305 -23.65 -0.34 1.87
CA LEU A 305 -24.04 -0.72 3.23
C LEU A 305 -23.89 0.45 4.21
N TRP A 306 -24.82 0.57 5.14
CA TRP A 306 -24.71 1.49 6.27
C TRP A 306 -24.28 0.71 7.53
N ARG A 307 -23.14 1.06 8.12
CA ARG A 307 -22.57 0.41 9.32
C ARG A 307 -22.70 1.28 10.57
N GLY A 308 -22.85 0.62 11.72
CA GLY A 308 -22.73 1.27 13.04
C GLY A 308 -24.02 1.91 13.57
N TYR A 309 -25.14 1.77 12.86
CA TYR A 309 -26.44 2.13 13.42
C TYR A 309 -26.89 1.07 14.42
N GLN A 310 -26.80 1.36 15.72
CA GLN A 310 -27.50 0.59 16.75
C GLN A 310 -28.93 1.13 16.85
N GLY A 311 -29.76 0.85 15.84
CA GLY A 311 -31.19 0.85 16.04
C GLY A 311 -31.50 -0.26 17.05
N SER A 312 -32.25 0.07 18.09
CA SER A 312 -32.72 -0.88 19.09
C SER A 312 -33.58 -1.97 18.45
N ASP A 313 -32.96 -3.01 17.89
CA ASP A 313 -33.60 -4.30 17.68
C ASP A 313 -33.61 -5.05 19.02
N THR A 314 -34.29 -4.47 20.02
CA THR A 314 -34.81 -5.24 21.16
C THR A 314 -36.18 -5.78 20.77
N SER A 315 -36.17 -6.98 20.20
CA SER A 315 -37.31 -7.89 20.31
C SER A 315 -37.51 -8.26 21.79
N SER A 316 -38.17 -7.37 22.53
CA SER A 316 -38.78 -7.71 23.81
C SER A 316 -39.94 -6.76 24.05
N GLN A 317 -41.14 -7.28 23.85
CA GLN A 317 -42.39 -6.68 24.30
C GLN A 317 -42.25 -6.30 25.78
N GLN A 318 -42.38 -5.02 26.09
CA GLN A 318 -42.90 -4.57 27.38
C GLN A 318 -43.56 -3.20 27.17
N GLU A 319 -44.88 -3.22 27.26
CA GLU A 319 -45.71 -2.03 27.42
C GLU A 319 -45.25 -1.28 28.67
N ASN A 320 -44.90 -0.01 28.52
CA ASN A 320 -45.00 0.95 29.61
C ASN A 320 -45.22 2.35 29.03
N GLU A 321 -46.40 2.89 29.35
CA GLU A 321 -46.76 4.29 29.16
C GLU A 321 -45.86 5.19 30.01
N GLY A 322 -45.33 6.27 29.41
CA GLY A 322 -44.79 7.38 30.19
C GLY A 322 -43.70 8.21 29.52
N THR A 323 -44.10 9.41 29.09
CA THR A 323 -43.29 10.64 28.90
C THR A 323 -42.49 10.74 27.60
N GLU A 324 -43.05 11.51 26.68
CA GLU A 324 -42.44 12.00 25.44
C GLU A 324 -41.15 12.78 25.72
N SER A 325 -40.02 12.21 25.31
CA SER A 325 -38.84 12.98 24.94
C SER A 325 -38.50 12.63 23.50
N SER A 326 -38.59 13.63 22.63
CA SER A 326 -38.47 13.51 21.18
C SER A 326 -37.01 13.25 20.77
N THR A 327 -36.54 12.02 20.91
CA THR A 327 -35.44 11.50 20.11
C THR A 327 -36.02 11.02 18.80
N SER A 328 -35.94 11.85 17.76
CA SER A 328 -36.31 11.45 16.40
C SER A 328 -35.50 10.23 15.98
N ASN A 329 -36.17 9.08 15.85
CA ASN A 329 -35.62 7.90 15.18
C ASN A 329 -35.27 8.32 13.74
N GLU A 330 -33.98 8.55 13.48
CA GLU A 330 -33.45 8.93 12.16
C GLU A 330 -33.54 7.73 11.22
N ASN A 331 -34.69 7.54 10.58
CA ASN A 331 -34.84 6.63 9.44
C ASN A 331 -34.14 7.25 8.23
N ILE A 332 -32.81 7.18 8.16
CA ILE A 332 -32.04 7.59 7.00
C ILE A 332 -32.35 6.63 5.85
N VAL A 333 -32.93 7.15 4.76
CA VAL A 333 -33.17 6.37 3.54
C VAL A 333 -31.94 6.49 2.65
N MET A 334 -31.31 5.35 2.34
CA MET A 334 -30.15 5.32 1.43
C MET A 334 -30.58 5.73 0.01
N TYR A 335 -29.72 6.49 -0.67
CA TYR A 335 -29.95 6.98 -2.05
C TYR A 335 -31.16 7.90 -2.20
N GLU A 336 -31.40 8.79 -1.23
CA GLU A 336 -32.38 9.87 -1.40
C GLU A 336 -32.04 10.77 -2.60
N GLU A 337 -33.06 11.40 -3.20
CA GLU A 337 -32.87 12.29 -4.35
C GLU A 337 -31.89 13.44 -4.06
N ALA A 338 -31.82 13.87 -2.80
CA ALA A 338 -31.01 14.97 -2.29
C ALA A 338 -29.53 14.60 -1.99
N TRP A 339 -29.14 13.34 -2.19
CA TRP A 339 -27.74 12.94 -2.03
C TRP A 339 -26.88 13.49 -3.16
N THR A 340 -25.79 14.16 -2.79
CA THR A 340 -24.80 14.70 -3.72
C THR A 340 -23.48 13.98 -3.50
N PHE A 341 -22.94 13.37 -4.55
CA PHE A 341 -21.67 12.66 -4.51
C PHE A 341 -20.54 13.65 -4.82
N LEU A 342 -19.60 13.76 -3.88
CA LEU A 342 -18.45 14.65 -3.96
C LEU A 342 -17.21 13.78 -4.16
N VAL A 343 -16.65 13.82 -5.37
CA VAL A 343 -15.40 13.11 -5.71
C VAL A 343 -14.27 13.68 -4.83
N PRO A 344 -13.44 12.83 -4.22
CA PRO A 344 -13.32 11.39 -4.45
C PRO A 344 -14.32 10.51 -3.70
N ASP A 345 -14.52 10.69 -2.39
CA ASP A 345 -15.08 9.63 -1.53
C ASP A 345 -16.18 10.12 -0.56
N LEU A 346 -16.81 11.27 -0.83
CA LEU A 346 -17.78 11.87 0.07
C LEU A 346 -19.22 11.83 -0.49
N ILE A 347 -20.18 11.65 0.40
CA ILE A 347 -21.62 11.75 0.08
C ILE A 347 -22.24 12.77 1.02
N LEU A 348 -22.79 13.83 0.43
CA LEU A 348 -23.50 14.88 1.15
C LEU A 348 -25.01 14.63 1.07
N ASP A 349 -25.63 14.39 2.22
CA ASP A 349 -27.08 14.34 2.35
C ASP A 349 -27.62 15.72 2.67
N GLN A 350 -28.19 16.39 1.65
CA GLN A 350 -28.70 17.75 1.82
C GLN A 350 -30.00 17.81 2.64
N THR A 351 -30.77 16.71 2.71
CA THR A 351 -32.02 16.63 3.50
C THR A 351 -31.67 16.57 4.98
N ASN A 352 -30.82 15.62 5.36
CA ASN A 352 -30.48 15.34 6.74
C ASN A 352 -29.30 16.19 7.25
N LYS A 353 -28.67 16.99 6.38
CA LYS A 353 -27.51 17.85 6.68
C LYS A 353 -26.34 17.06 7.28
N VAL A 354 -26.08 15.88 6.73
CA VAL A 354 -24.99 15.00 7.16
C VAL A 354 -24.04 14.72 6.01
N LEU A 355 -22.76 14.59 6.34
CA LEU A 355 -21.73 14.17 5.41
C LEU A 355 -21.27 12.75 5.77
N TRP A 356 -21.18 11.90 4.76
CA TRP A 356 -20.70 10.53 4.87
C TRP A 356 -19.41 10.37 4.06
N ARG A 357 -18.57 9.45 4.51
CA ARG A 357 -17.40 8.99 3.77
C ARG A 357 -17.59 7.55 3.33
N VAL A 358 -17.32 7.30 2.05
CA VAL A 358 -17.40 5.99 1.41
C VAL A 358 -16.12 5.23 1.68
N HIS A 359 -16.27 3.98 2.13
CA HIS A 359 -15.17 3.06 2.41
C HIS A 359 -15.35 1.77 1.62
N LEU A 360 -14.24 1.07 1.41
CA LEU A 360 -14.21 -0.28 0.82
C LEU A 360 -14.13 -1.32 1.91
N ASP A 361 -14.85 -2.43 1.77
CA ASP A 361 -14.63 -3.60 2.61
C ASP A 361 -13.77 -4.65 1.90
N LEU A 362 -12.47 -4.58 2.15
CA LEU A 362 -11.51 -5.54 1.60
C LEU A 362 -11.79 -6.99 2.03
N GLU A 363 -12.41 -7.21 3.20
CA GLU A 363 -12.71 -8.55 3.69
C GLU A 363 -13.89 -9.17 2.94
N ALA A 364 -14.98 -8.40 2.76
CA ALA A 364 -16.11 -8.83 1.95
C ALA A 364 -15.71 -9.08 0.49
N ILE A 365 -14.89 -8.18 -0.10
CA ILE A 365 -14.36 -8.37 -1.46
C ILE A 365 -13.54 -9.66 -1.54
N SER A 366 -12.62 -9.88 -0.60
CA SER A 366 -11.78 -11.08 -0.52
C SER A 366 -12.59 -12.38 -0.35
N ALA A 367 -13.65 -12.33 0.46
CA ALA A 367 -14.55 -13.46 0.67
C ALA A 367 -15.39 -13.80 -0.56
N SER A 368 -15.76 -12.81 -1.38
CA SER A 368 -16.59 -12.98 -2.58
C SER A 368 -15.82 -13.46 -3.82
N SER A 369 -14.49 -13.28 -3.85
CA SER A 369 -13.68 -13.57 -5.03
C SER A 369 -13.34 -15.07 -5.14
N SER A 370 -13.53 -15.61 -6.34
CA SER A 370 -13.14 -16.97 -6.72
C SER A 370 -11.70 -17.05 -7.25
N ASP A 371 -11.23 -16.01 -7.96
CA ASP A 371 -9.86 -15.95 -8.49
C ASP A 371 -8.90 -15.36 -7.46
N ARG A 372 -8.14 -16.26 -6.83
CA ARG A 372 -7.20 -15.89 -5.76
C ARG A 372 -5.97 -15.14 -6.28
N SER A 373 -5.52 -15.39 -7.51
CA SER A 373 -4.34 -14.71 -8.06
C SER A 373 -4.65 -13.25 -8.38
N SER A 374 -5.75 -13.00 -9.10
CA SER A 374 -6.22 -11.63 -9.38
C SER A 374 -6.57 -10.87 -8.10
N LEU A 375 -7.14 -11.56 -7.09
CA LEU A 375 -7.40 -10.97 -5.78
C LEU A 375 -6.11 -10.54 -5.06
N LEU A 376 -5.04 -11.36 -5.12
CA LEU A 376 -3.76 -11.00 -4.52
C LEU A 376 -3.16 -9.77 -5.20
N GLU A 377 -3.18 -9.69 -6.54
CA GLU A 377 -2.75 -8.49 -7.26
C GLU A 377 -3.56 -7.25 -6.86
N PHE A 378 -4.87 -7.40 -6.77
CA PHE A 378 -5.77 -6.34 -6.31
C PHE A 378 -5.41 -5.85 -4.89
N LEU A 379 -5.23 -6.78 -3.95
CA LEU A 379 -4.88 -6.47 -2.55
C LEU A 379 -3.50 -5.81 -2.43
N GLN A 380 -2.53 -6.25 -3.23
CA GLN A 380 -1.17 -5.67 -3.28
C GLN A 380 -1.15 -4.23 -3.80
N ARG A 381 -2.23 -3.75 -4.44
CA ARG A 381 -2.39 -2.35 -4.87
C ARG A 381 -3.09 -1.45 -3.84
N ARG A 382 -3.61 -2.00 -2.72
CA ARG A 382 -4.39 -1.25 -1.72
C ARG A 382 -3.48 -0.48 -0.77
N LYS A 383 -3.69 0.84 -0.65
CA LYS A 383 -2.84 1.71 0.19
C LYS A 383 -3.57 2.21 1.44
N LEU A 384 -4.88 2.45 1.35
CA LEU A 384 -5.66 3.04 2.45
C LEU A 384 -5.71 2.12 3.69
N GLU A 385 -5.94 0.81 3.50
CA GLU A 385 -5.90 -0.21 4.56
C GLU A 385 -4.80 -1.26 4.33
N ALA A 386 -3.57 -0.81 4.03
CA ALA A 386 -2.49 -1.69 3.61
C ALA A 386 -2.16 -2.82 4.61
N ASN A 387 -2.29 -2.58 5.93
CA ASN A 387 -2.11 -3.62 6.95
C ASN A 387 -3.18 -4.72 6.85
N LYS A 388 -4.45 -4.35 6.61
CA LYS A 388 -5.55 -5.31 6.42
C LYS A 388 -5.34 -6.07 5.11
N ALA A 389 -4.99 -5.38 4.03
CA ALA A 389 -4.67 -6.00 2.75
C ALA A 389 -3.52 -7.02 2.88
N LYS A 390 -2.46 -6.68 3.61
CA LYS A 390 -1.33 -7.58 3.91
C LYS A 390 -1.79 -8.82 4.68
N GLN A 391 -2.59 -8.66 5.75
CA GLN A 391 -3.11 -9.78 6.53
C GLN A 391 -3.98 -10.71 5.67
N LEU A 392 -4.84 -10.16 4.80
CA LEU A 392 -5.65 -10.93 3.86
C LEU A 392 -4.76 -11.69 2.87
N CYS A 393 -3.72 -11.07 2.31
CA CYS A 393 -2.78 -11.74 1.40
C CYS A 393 -2.07 -12.92 2.07
N LEU A 394 -1.56 -12.74 3.29
CA LEU A 394 -0.93 -13.82 4.08
C LEU A 394 -1.93 -14.94 4.38
N GLY A 395 -3.16 -14.59 4.76
CA GLY A 395 -4.24 -15.54 4.99
C GLY A 395 -4.59 -16.35 3.74
N ILE A 396 -4.72 -15.71 2.57
CA ILE A 396 -5.00 -16.38 1.29
C ILE A 396 -3.87 -17.33 0.92
N ALA A 397 -2.60 -16.88 0.98
CA ALA A 397 -1.45 -17.72 0.65
C ALA A 397 -1.39 -18.96 1.56
N ARG A 398 -1.62 -18.79 2.87
CA ARG A 398 -1.68 -19.89 3.82
C ARG A 398 -2.83 -20.85 3.53
N THR A 399 -4.03 -20.34 3.29
CA THR A 399 -5.21 -21.18 3.00
C THR A 399 -5.04 -21.96 1.71
N LEU A 400 -4.48 -21.37 0.65
CA LEU A 400 -4.20 -22.08 -0.60
C LEU A 400 -3.32 -23.32 -0.39
N ILE A 401 -2.30 -23.20 0.47
CA ILE A 401 -1.40 -24.31 0.79
C ILE A 401 -2.12 -25.35 1.66
N LEU A 402 -2.78 -24.93 2.75
CA LEU A 402 -3.47 -25.83 3.67
C LEU A 402 -4.65 -26.58 3.01
N GLU A 403 -5.34 -25.96 2.05
CA GLU A 403 -6.40 -26.58 1.25
C GLU A 403 -5.88 -27.55 0.17
N ARG A 404 -4.56 -27.76 0.06
CA ARG A 404 -3.93 -28.65 -0.93
C ARG A 404 -4.32 -28.31 -2.38
N ARG A 405 -4.35 -27.01 -2.70
CA ARG A 405 -4.59 -26.57 -4.08
C ARG A 405 -3.47 -27.07 -5.00
N PRO A 406 -3.71 -27.23 -6.31
CA PRO A 406 -2.65 -27.63 -7.24
C PRO A 406 -1.44 -26.69 -7.12
N ALA A 407 -0.23 -27.26 -7.12
CA ALA A 407 1.01 -26.50 -6.92
C ALA A 407 1.10 -25.28 -7.83
N THR A 408 0.67 -25.41 -9.09
CA THR A 408 0.63 -24.31 -10.07
C THR A 408 -0.17 -23.08 -9.61
N GLN A 409 -1.30 -23.28 -8.91
CA GLN A 409 -2.11 -22.17 -8.39
C GLN A 409 -1.43 -21.49 -7.21
N VAL A 410 -0.81 -22.27 -6.33
CA VAL A 410 -0.04 -21.75 -5.19
C VAL A 410 1.17 -20.96 -5.68
N THR A 411 1.89 -21.50 -6.67
CA THR A 411 3.02 -20.84 -7.33
C THR A 411 2.62 -19.51 -7.92
N GLN A 412 1.53 -19.46 -8.69
CA GLN A 412 1.06 -18.21 -9.28
C GLN A 412 0.74 -17.17 -8.21
N ALA A 413 0.10 -17.58 -7.11
CA ALA A 413 -0.16 -16.70 -5.97
C ALA A 413 1.12 -16.19 -5.31
N ILE A 414 2.11 -17.05 -5.11
CA ILE A 414 3.42 -16.68 -4.56
C ILE A 414 4.17 -15.73 -5.50
N ASP A 415 4.19 -16.02 -6.80
CA ASP A 415 4.84 -15.19 -7.81
C ASP A 415 4.29 -13.77 -7.82
N VAL A 416 2.97 -13.60 -7.67
CA VAL A 416 2.33 -12.29 -7.51
C VAL A 416 2.88 -11.54 -6.29
N LEU A 417 2.98 -12.22 -5.13
CA LEU A 417 3.48 -11.60 -3.90
C LEU A 417 4.95 -11.22 -3.98
N VAL A 418 5.80 -12.10 -4.52
CA VAL A 418 7.23 -11.86 -4.70
C VAL A 418 7.46 -10.71 -5.68
N THR A 419 6.73 -10.69 -6.79
CA THR A 419 6.79 -9.63 -7.80
C THR A 419 6.36 -8.29 -7.21
N ALA A 420 5.25 -8.24 -6.47
CA ALA A 420 4.78 -7.03 -5.80
C ALA A 420 5.79 -6.49 -4.78
N TYR A 421 6.43 -7.37 -4.01
CA TYR A 421 7.51 -6.98 -3.10
C TYR A 421 8.73 -6.44 -3.84
N SER A 422 9.17 -7.10 -4.92
CA SER A 422 10.25 -6.64 -5.78
C SER A 422 10.01 -5.23 -6.31
N TYR A 423 8.80 -4.96 -6.80
CA TYR A 423 8.41 -3.61 -7.23
C TYR A 423 8.46 -2.59 -6.07
N SER A 424 7.99 -2.95 -4.88
CA SER A 424 8.00 -2.07 -3.70
C SER A 424 9.44 -1.72 -3.25
N VAL A 425 10.37 -2.69 -3.34
CA VAL A 425 11.80 -2.48 -3.06
C VAL A 425 12.42 -1.57 -4.12
N LYS A 426 12.19 -1.85 -5.41
CA LYS A 426 12.70 -1.03 -6.54
C LYS A 426 12.18 0.40 -6.49
N ALA A 427 10.94 0.60 -6.06
CA ALA A 427 10.32 1.92 -5.88
C ALA A 427 10.80 2.68 -4.63
N GLY A 428 11.66 2.08 -3.78
CA GLY A 428 12.18 2.71 -2.56
C GLY A 428 11.15 2.88 -1.43
N ILE A 429 9.97 2.25 -1.54
CA ILE A 429 8.91 2.29 -0.54
C ILE A 429 9.27 1.41 0.66
N TYR A 430 9.94 0.28 0.39
CA TYR A 430 10.47 -0.61 1.42
C TYR A 430 11.93 -0.26 1.71
N LYS A 431 12.22 0.33 2.88
CA LYS A 431 13.60 0.44 3.37
C LYS A 431 13.98 -0.89 4.00
N GLU A 432 14.87 -1.66 3.38
CA GLU A 432 15.52 -2.79 4.04
C GLU A 432 16.06 -2.31 5.40
N LEU A 433 15.51 -2.84 6.51
CA LEU A 433 16.17 -2.71 7.80
C LEU A 433 17.48 -3.51 7.71
N LYS A 434 18.59 -2.81 7.46
CA LYS A 434 19.92 -3.36 7.68
C LYS A 434 20.08 -3.69 9.16
N ASN A 435 19.74 -4.91 9.55
CA ASN A 435 20.17 -5.48 10.82
C ASN A 435 21.60 -5.99 10.66
N GLU A 436 22.58 -5.09 10.79
CA GLU A 436 23.95 -5.48 11.15
C GLU A 436 24.27 -4.94 12.54
N LYS A 437 24.32 -5.83 13.54
CA LYS A 437 24.92 -5.56 14.84
C LYS A 437 26.40 -5.98 14.82
N THR A 438 27.27 -4.96 14.88
CA THR A 438 28.50 -4.83 15.70
C THR A 438 29.50 -6.00 15.72
N THR A 439 30.81 -5.86 15.43
CA THR A 439 31.82 -4.96 16.01
C THR A 439 33.16 -5.19 15.27
N ALA A 440 33.90 -4.12 14.95
CA ALA A 440 35.34 -3.98 15.24
C ALA A 440 35.79 -2.56 14.85
N THR A 441 36.13 -1.79 15.88
CA THR A 441 36.79 -0.48 15.84
C THR A 441 38.27 -0.61 15.49
N THR A 442 38.84 0.38 14.81
CA THR A 442 40.16 1.01 15.10
C THR A 442 40.39 2.22 14.14
N PRO A 443 41.29 3.17 14.48
CA PRO A 443 41.02 4.60 14.38
C PRO A 443 41.65 5.33 13.18
N THR A 444 41.24 6.59 13.06
CA THR A 444 41.62 7.70 12.18
C THR A 444 43.09 7.85 11.78
N ASN A 445 43.32 8.32 10.54
CA ASN A 445 44.28 9.41 10.31
C ASN A 445 43.95 10.20 9.02
N ASP A 446 44.09 11.52 9.15
CA ASP A 446 43.87 12.58 8.15
C ASP A 446 44.79 12.52 6.92
N GLY A 447 44.33 13.11 5.81
CA GLY A 447 45.15 13.48 4.66
C GLY A 447 44.34 14.07 3.51
N ALA A 448 44.48 15.38 3.30
CA ALA A 448 43.72 16.18 2.35
C ALA A 448 44.18 16.10 0.87
N SER A 449 43.23 16.41 -0.01
CA SER A 449 43.34 17.13 -1.30
C SER A 449 43.46 16.36 -2.64
N PRO A 450 42.98 16.99 -3.74
CA PRO A 450 42.28 16.34 -4.86
C PRO A 450 43.09 16.32 -6.17
N ASP A 451 42.64 15.54 -7.17
CA ASP A 451 42.50 15.95 -8.59
C ASP A 451 42.34 14.77 -9.57
N ASN A 452 41.68 15.10 -10.70
CA ASN A 452 41.75 14.54 -12.05
C ASN A 452 40.83 13.39 -12.51
N GLU A 453 39.77 13.83 -13.22
CA GLU A 453 39.46 13.62 -14.65
C GLU A 453 39.80 12.32 -15.41
N ARG A 454 38.94 12.08 -16.42
CA ARG A 454 38.98 11.15 -17.57
C ARG A 454 38.56 9.72 -17.23
N GLY A 455 37.48 9.15 -17.78
CA GLY A 455 36.72 9.43 -19.00
C GLY A 455 36.68 8.15 -19.83
N ARG A 456 35.48 7.66 -20.18
CA ARG A 456 35.21 7.00 -21.48
C ARG A 456 33.74 6.69 -21.67
N ALA A 457 33.30 7.04 -22.88
CA ALA A 457 31.97 6.88 -23.44
C ALA A 457 31.67 5.45 -23.90
N SER A 458 30.39 5.10 -23.92
CA SER A 458 29.60 4.76 -25.12
C SER A 458 28.60 3.62 -24.86
N GLY A 459 27.36 3.86 -25.28
CA GLY A 459 26.35 2.82 -25.50
C GLY A 459 24.93 3.29 -25.21
N SER A 460 24.40 4.26 -25.97
CA SER A 460 22.97 4.60 -25.91
C SER A 460 22.16 3.61 -26.76
N SER A 461 21.43 2.71 -26.11
CA SER A 461 20.22 2.12 -26.68
C SER A 461 19.07 3.09 -26.43
N ILE A 462 18.32 3.38 -27.48
CA ILE A 462 17.14 4.23 -27.47
C ILE A 462 16.00 3.41 -26.86
N ASP A 463 15.55 3.78 -25.67
CA ASP A 463 14.25 3.40 -25.14
C ASP A 463 13.34 4.64 -25.25
N GLU A 464 12.18 4.45 -25.89
CA GLU A 464 11.13 5.45 -26.04
C GLU A 464 10.50 5.71 -24.67
N GLU A 465 10.88 6.81 -24.02
CA GLU A 465 10.20 7.30 -22.82
C GLU A 465 8.88 7.99 -23.21
N GLU A 466 7.76 7.32 -22.95
CA GLU A 466 6.44 7.94 -22.89
C GLU A 466 6.44 9.04 -21.81
N VAL A 467 6.27 10.30 -22.23
CA VAL A 467 6.22 11.45 -21.32
C VAL A 467 4.85 11.47 -20.62
N GLU A 468 4.69 10.64 -19.59
CA GLU A 468 3.51 10.66 -18.71
C GLU A 468 3.39 12.00 -17.97
N MET A 469 2.15 12.49 -17.81
CA MET A 469 1.86 13.63 -16.95
C MET A 469 2.01 13.21 -15.48
N ASN A 470 3.24 13.24 -14.97
CA ASN A 470 3.48 13.14 -13.55
C ASN A 470 3.03 14.45 -12.89
N LEU A 471 2.08 14.34 -11.94
CA LEU A 471 1.75 15.41 -11.02
C LEU A 471 3.06 15.90 -10.35
N PRO A 472 3.37 17.20 -10.36
CA PRO A 472 4.49 17.70 -9.57
C PRO A 472 4.14 17.49 -8.10
N SER A 473 5.01 16.78 -7.38
CA SER A 473 4.99 16.65 -5.92
C SER A 473 5.22 18.03 -5.28
N GLY A 474 4.12 18.76 -5.07
CA GLY A 474 4.07 19.97 -4.25
C GLY A 474 4.07 19.61 -2.77
N SER A 475 5.00 20.22 -2.05
CA SER A 475 5.41 19.93 -0.68
C SER A 475 4.47 20.47 0.42
N ALA A 476 4.39 19.68 1.50
CA ALA A 476 4.23 20.06 2.90
C ALA A 476 2.85 20.52 3.40
N ASP A 477 1.98 19.54 3.65
CA ASP A 477 1.34 19.33 4.99
C ASP A 477 0.73 17.92 5.07
N GLU A 478 1.53 16.90 4.70
CA GLU A 478 1.28 15.48 4.99
C GLU A 478 2.34 14.93 5.96
N GLN A 479 2.68 15.72 6.98
CA GLN A 479 3.60 15.28 8.04
C GLN A 479 2.93 15.27 9.40
N GLN A 480 1.90 14.42 9.56
CA GLN A 480 1.76 13.58 10.76
C GLN A 480 0.64 12.56 10.50
N GLU A 481 0.92 11.26 10.72
CA GLU A 481 -0.01 10.12 10.71
C GLU A 481 -0.34 9.42 9.36
N SER A 482 0.68 8.87 8.72
CA SER A 482 0.78 7.41 8.55
C SER A 482 2.19 7.07 8.09
N GLN A 483 2.90 6.22 8.85
CA GLN A 483 4.03 5.52 8.26
C GLN A 483 3.48 4.81 7.01
N LEU A 484 4.06 5.06 5.83
CA LEU A 484 3.63 4.45 4.57
C LEU A 484 3.66 2.92 4.69
N SER A 485 2.59 2.33 5.22
CA SER A 485 2.45 0.89 5.34
C SER A 485 2.21 0.37 3.95
N SER A 486 3.18 -0.38 3.42
CA SER A 486 3.03 -1.06 2.13
C SER A 486 2.28 -2.38 2.34
N PRO A 487 1.32 -2.74 1.46
CA PRO A 487 0.70 -4.06 1.46
C PRO A 487 1.68 -5.18 1.03
N ALA A 488 2.86 -4.80 0.52
CA ALA A 488 3.92 -5.71 0.10
C ALA A 488 4.39 -6.61 1.24
N ILE A 489 4.52 -7.90 0.95
CA ILE A 489 4.93 -8.95 1.88
C ILE A 489 6.39 -9.30 1.62
N SER A 490 7.24 -9.16 2.64
CA SER A 490 8.63 -9.59 2.52
C SER A 490 8.78 -11.12 2.56
N PRO A 491 9.86 -11.69 2.01
CA PRO A 491 10.18 -13.11 2.17
C PRO A 491 10.16 -13.58 3.63
N ASP A 492 10.66 -12.76 4.56
CA ASP A 492 10.68 -13.05 6.00
C ASP A 492 9.27 -13.11 6.60
N GLU A 493 8.39 -12.18 6.20
CA GLU A 493 6.98 -12.19 6.60
C GLU A 493 6.27 -13.44 6.06
N LEU A 494 6.53 -13.82 4.79
CA LEU A 494 5.98 -15.02 4.20
C LEU A 494 6.47 -16.28 4.93
N TYR A 495 7.75 -16.36 5.30
CA TYR A 495 8.26 -17.44 6.12
C TYR A 495 7.54 -17.51 7.48
N LYS A 496 7.52 -16.39 8.22
CA LYS A 496 7.00 -16.35 9.59
C LYS A 496 5.50 -16.64 9.68
N PHE A 497 4.70 -16.08 8.78
CA PHE A 497 3.24 -16.12 8.88
C PHE A 497 2.59 -17.19 7.98
N VAL A 498 3.29 -17.67 6.95
CA VAL A 498 2.80 -18.71 6.05
C VAL A 498 3.59 -20.01 6.24
N PHE A 499 4.86 -20.06 5.83
CA PHE A 499 5.58 -21.35 5.74
C PHE A 499 5.80 -22.02 7.10
N ALA A 500 6.30 -21.30 8.11
CA ALA A 500 6.54 -21.87 9.43
C ALA A 500 5.26 -22.48 10.02
N SER A 501 4.12 -21.81 9.84
CA SER A 501 2.85 -22.30 10.35
C SER A 501 2.25 -23.45 9.54
N VAL A 502 2.56 -23.53 8.24
CA VAL A 502 2.18 -24.67 7.39
C VAL A 502 3.05 -25.90 7.70
N GLU A 503 4.35 -25.73 7.96
CA GLU A 503 5.26 -26.83 8.34
C GLU A 503 4.74 -27.59 9.54
N GLU A 504 4.35 -26.86 10.60
CA GLU A 504 3.80 -27.43 11.83
C GLU A 504 2.49 -28.20 11.59
N ALA A 505 1.66 -27.75 10.64
CA ALA A 505 0.38 -28.36 10.34
C ALA A 505 0.47 -29.56 9.36
N MET A 506 1.48 -29.59 8.49
CA MET A 506 1.59 -30.54 7.37
C MET A 506 2.86 -31.41 7.42
N VAL A 507 3.33 -31.76 8.63
CA VAL A 507 4.57 -32.53 8.84
C VAL A 507 4.62 -33.82 8.01
N GLU A 508 3.49 -34.51 7.85
CA GLU A 508 3.41 -35.78 7.11
C GLU A 508 3.49 -35.63 5.58
N GLU A 509 3.22 -34.44 5.02
CA GLU A 509 3.08 -34.19 3.58
C GLU A 509 4.22 -33.33 3.02
N SER A 510 5.45 -33.66 3.42
CA SER A 510 6.67 -32.92 3.08
C SER A 510 6.93 -32.74 1.57
N ASP A 511 6.49 -33.65 0.69
CA ASP A 511 6.74 -33.55 -0.76
C ASP A 511 6.04 -32.37 -1.44
N TYR A 512 4.78 -32.11 -1.06
CA TYR A 512 4.01 -31.00 -1.60
C TYR A 512 4.60 -29.66 -1.14
N LEU A 513 4.97 -29.57 0.14
CA LEU A 513 5.58 -28.37 0.71
C LEU A 513 6.97 -28.10 0.11
N VAL A 514 7.78 -29.14 -0.12
CA VAL A 514 9.06 -29.02 -0.83
C VAL A 514 8.87 -28.48 -2.23
N ALA A 515 7.86 -28.94 -2.98
CA ALA A 515 7.56 -28.42 -4.31
C ALA A 515 7.21 -26.92 -4.27
N ILE A 516 6.36 -26.49 -3.34
CA ILE A 516 5.99 -25.08 -3.16
C ILE A 516 7.22 -24.23 -2.80
N ILE A 517 8.03 -24.65 -1.83
CA ILE A 517 9.21 -23.89 -1.39
C ILE A 517 10.25 -23.81 -2.51
N THR A 518 10.46 -24.90 -3.26
CA THR A 518 11.39 -24.90 -4.40
C THR A 518 10.98 -23.85 -5.44
N GLU A 519 9.68 -23.76 -5.70
CA GLU A 519 9.15 -22.82 -6.66
C GLU A 519 9.17 -21.37 -6.14
N PHE A 520 8.95 -21.17 -4.84
CA PHE A 520 9.17 -19.89 -4.17
C PHE A 520 10.64 -19.44 -4.27
N LEU A 521 11.61 -20.34 -4.03
CA LEU A 521 13.04 -20.03 -4.19
C LEU A 521 13.37 -19.66 -5.64
N ARG A 522 12.76 -20.34 -6.62
CA ARG A 522 12.87 -19.99 -8.04
C ARG A 522 12.33 -18.58 -8.30
N SER A 523 11.15 -18.25 -7.78
CA SER A 523 10.51 -16.94 -7.91
C SER A 523 11.37 -15.81 -7.36
N ILE A 524 11.87 -15.97 -6.13
CA ILE A 524 12.78 -14.99 -5.50
C ILE A 524 14.06 -14.82 -6.30
N SER A 525 14.65 -15.92 -6.77
CA SER A 525 15.88 -15.88 -7.55
C SER A 525 15.67 -15.14 -8.88
N ALA A 526 14.52 -15.31 -9.52
CA ALA A 526 14.16 -14.59 -10.75
C ALA A 526 14.06 -13.07 -10.53
N GLU A 527 13.51 -12.65 -9.39
CA GLU A 527 13.42 -11.23 -8.99
C GLU A 527 14.70 -10.68 -8.34
N LYS A 528 15.74 -11.51 -8.17
CA LYS A 528 17.04 -11.17 -7.53
C LYS A 528 16.89 -10.66 -6.09
N LEU A 529 15.93 -11.19 -5.35
CA LEU A 529 15.72 -10.85 -3.93
C LEU A 529 16.56 -11.76 -3.02
N LYS A 530 16.86 -11.29 -1.80
CA LYS A 530 17.50 -12.12 -0.78
C LYS A 530 16.50 -13.06 -0.13
N VAL A 531 16.93 -14.29 0.14
CA VAL A 531 16.14 -15.32 0.83
C VAL A 531 16.52 -15.33 2.32
N ASP A 532 15.53 -15.46 3.19
CA ASP A 532 15.77 -15.68 4.62
C ASP A 532 16.42 -17.06 4.86
N LEU A 533 17.47 -17.08 5.69
CA LEU A 533 18.22 -18.30 6.04
C LEU A 533 17.32 -19.41 6.60
N ASN A 534 16.25 -19.05 7.31
CA ASN A 534 15.31 -20.00 7.88
C ASN A 534 14.56 -20.80 6.82
N ILE A 535 14.36 -20.24 5.62
CA ILE A 535 13.73 -20.94 4.50
C ILE A 535 14.65 -22.06 3.98
N TYR A 536 15.95 -21.79 3.92
CA TYR A 536 16.94 -22.83 3.59
C TYR A 536 16.99 -23.92 4.66
N VAL A 537 17.03 -23.55 5.94
CA VAL A 537 17.03 -24.50 7.06
C VAL A 537 15.77 -25.38 7.03
N MET A 538 14.60 -24.80 6.79
CA MET A 538 13.33 -25.51 6.62
C MET A 538 13.37 -26.47 5.41
N THR A 539 13.90 -26.03 4.27
CA THR A 539 14.05 -26.88 3.08
C THR A 539 14.91 -28.12 3.36
N VAL A 540 16.03 -27.94 4.09
CA VAL A 540 16.88 -29.06 4.52
C VAL A 540 16.12 -30.02 5.42
N ARG A 541 15.38 -29.50 6.42
CA ARG A 541 14.58 -30.32 7.35
C ARG A 541 13.53 -31.15 6.61
N LEU A 542 12.77 -30.55 5.70
CA LEU A 542 11.72 -31.22 4.93
C LEU A 542 12.28 -32.30 3.98
N LEU A 543 13.37 -32.00 3.26
CA LEU A 543 14.02 -32.97 2.36
C LEU A 543 14.65 -34.14 3.13
N ALA A 544 15.21 -33.88 4.31
CA ALA A 544 15.75 -34.94 5.15
C ALA A 544 14.64 -35.80 5.76
N HIS A 545 13.53 -35.19 6.20
CA HIS A 545 12.37 -35.91 6.72
C HIS A 545 11.75 -36.84 5.66
N SER A 546 11.62 -36.38 4.42
CA SER A 546 11.17 -37.19 3.25
C SER A 546 12.20 -38.19 2.74
N LYS A 547 13.41 -38.24 3.32
CA LYS A 547 14.55 -39.08 2.87
C LYS A 547 14.99 -38.80 1.42
N ARG A 548 14.70 -37.62 0.87
CA ARG A 548 15.08 -37.18 -0.49
C ARG A 548 16.50 -36.63 -0.53
N PHE A 549 17.46 -37.44 -0.08
CA PHE A 549 18.86 -37.03 0.09
C PHE A 549 19.58 -36.70 -1.22
N ALA A 550 19.15 -37.28 -2.35
CA ALA A 550 19.72 -36.96 -3.66
C ALA A 550 19.41 -35.51 -4.07
N GLU A 551 18.17 -35.05 -3.85
CA GLU A 551 17.77 -33.68 -4.13
C GLU A 551 18.42 -32.68 -3.19
N LEU A 552 18.53 -33.04 -1.91
CA LEU A 552 19.29 -32.24 -0.94
C LEU A 552 20.75 -32.03 -1.39
N SER A 553 21.38 -33.07 -1.93
CA SER A 553 22.72 -32.97 -2.52
C SER A 553 22.76 -32.09 -3.76
N LEU A 554 21.71 -32.13 -4.60
CA LEU A 554 21.63 -31.31 -5.80
C LEU A 554 21.42 -29.82 -5.45
N PHE A 555 20.53 -29.52 -4.50
CA PHE A 555 20.19 -28.16 -4.09
C PHE A 555 21.39 -27.43 -3.49
N THR A 556 22.19 -28.15 -2.69
CA THR A 556 23.44 -27.63 -2.12
C THR A 556 24.54 -27.48 -3.16
N THR A 557 24.74 -28.48 -4.03
CA THR A 557 25.79 -28.44 -5.07
C THR A 557 25.53 -27.33 -6.11
N ASN A 558 24.27 -27.15 -6.50
CA ASN A 558 23.87 -26.13 -7.48
C ASN A 558 23.66 -24.74 -6.84
N LYS A 559 23.92 -24.56 -5.55
CA LYS A 559 23.72 -23.30 -4.81
C LYS A 559 22.28 -22.77 -4.88
N ILE A 560 21.30 -23.65 -4.98
CA ILE A 560 19.89 -23.31 -4.74
C ILE A 560 19.70 -23.01 -3.25
N ILE A 561 20.38 -23.77 -2.40
CA ILE A 561 20.55 -23.46 -0.99
C ILE A 561 21.90 -22.76 -0.83
N GLU A 562 21.89 -21.51 -0.38
CA GLU A 562 23.12 -20.77 -0.12
C GLU A 562 23.85 -21.30 1.13
N PRO A 563 25.18 -21.35 1.11
CA PRO A 563 25.95 -21.85 2.24
C PRO A 563 25.89 -20.85 3.41
N SER A 564 25.37 -21.30 4.55
CA SER A 564 25.39 -20.56 5.82
C SER A 564 25.78 -21.46 6.99
N LYS A 565 26.11 -20.85 8.14
CA LYS A 565 26.41 -21.61 9.37
C LYS A 565 25.21 -22.48 9.76
N GLU A 566 24.01 -21.91 9.73
CA GLU A 566 22.75 -22.52 10.14
C GLU A 566 22.40 -23.69 9.23
N VAL A 567 22.53 -23.53 7.90
CA VAL A 567 22.32 -24.59 6.93
C VAL A 567 23.32 -25.74 7.14
N ALA A 568 24.60 -25.42 7.37
CA ALA A 568 25.63 -26.43 7.58
C ALA A 568 25.37 -27.25 8.84
N LEU A 569 24.98 -26.60 9.95
CA LEU A 569 24.60 -27.29 11.18
C LEU A 569 23.34 -28.15 10.99
N GLN A 570 22.33 -27.63 10.28
CA GLN A 570 21.11 -28.40 9.99
C GLN A 570 21.39 -29.65 9.13
N LEU A 571 22.30 -29.56 8.16
CA LEU A 571 22.73 -30.71 7.34
C LEU A 571 23.42 -31.77 8.19
N LEU A 572 24.23 -31.37 9.17
CA LEU A 572 24.91 -32.29 10.08
C LEU A 572 23.93 -33.02 11.00
N GLU A 573 22.98 -32.28 11.58
CA GLU A 573 21.92 -32.85 12.42
C GLU A 573 21.04 -33.83 11.63
N SER A 574 20.56 -33.40 10.47
CA SER A 574 19.68 -34.20 9.61
C SER A 574 20.42 -35.38 8.94
N GLY A 575 21.75 -35.30 8.83
CA GLY A 575 22.63 -36.29 8.24
C GLY A 575 23.05 -37.43 9.18
N GLY A 576 22.50 -37.53 10.41
CA GLY A 576 22.89 -38.57 11.37
C GLY A 576 22.76 -40.01 10.83
N GLN A 577 21.77 -40.27 9.96
CA GLN A 577 21.60 -41.58 9.30
C GLN A 577 22.17 -41.64 7.88
N ASN A 578 22.67 -40.53 7.33
CA ASN A 578 23.16 -40.47 5.95
C ASN A 578 24.52 -39.76 5.86
N LEU A 579 25.57 -40.58 5.70
CA LEU A 579 26.95 -40.12 5.59
C LEU A 579 27.19 -39.11 4.46
N ARG A 580 26.44 -39.17 3.34
CA ARG A 580 26.59 -38.23 2.22
C ARG A 580 26.11 -36.83 2.61
N VAL A 581 24.97 -36.74 3.28
CA VAL A 581 24.40 -35.47 3.76
C VAL A 581 25.29 -34.87 4.83
N ARG A 582 25.77 -35.70 5.75
CA ARG A 582 26.70 -35.27 6.78
C ARG A 582 28.01 -34.72 6.19
N LYS A 583 28.53 -35.35 5.16
CA LYS A 583 29.69 -34.85 4.41
C LYS A 583 29.43 -33.48 3.77
N LEU A 584 28.25 -33.24 3.20
CA LEU A 584 27.88 -31.92 2.65
C LEU A 584 27.94 -30.81 3.72
N GLY A 585 27.43 -31.09 4.92
CA GLY A 585 27.52 -30.16 6.05
C GLY A 585 28.97 -29.86 6.46
N LEU A 586 29.82 -30.89 6.55
CA LEU A 586 31.26 -30.72 6.84
C LEU A 586 31.99 -29.93 5.74
N ASP A 587 31.71 -30.23 4.47
CA ASP A 587 32.29 -29.52 3.33
C ASP A 587 31.85 -28.05 3.32
N MET A 588 30.61 -27.75 3.68
CA MET A 588 30.07 -26.40 3.80
C MET A 588 30.72 -25.61 4.95
N LEU A 589 30.90 -26.21 6.14
CA LEU A 589 31.65 -25.57 7.24
C LEU A 589 33.09 -25.25 6.84
N ARG A 590 33.73 -26.13 6.08
CA ARG A 590 35.08 -25.90 5.54
C ARG A 590 35.09 -24.76 4.52
N GLN A 591 34.10 -24.69 3.64
CA GLN A 591 33.95 -23.61 2.67
C GLN A 591 33.77 -22.25 3.37
N LEU A 592 32.99 -22.20 4.43
CA LEU A 592 32.73 -20.98 5.21
C LEU A 592 33.85 -20.62 6.21
N SER A 593 34.92 -21.41 6.28
CA SER A 593 36.01 -21.26 7.25
C SER A 593 35.56 -21.30 8.73
N LEU A 594 34.46 -22.01 9.00
CA LEU A 594 33.92 -22.21 10.35
C LEU A 594 34.66 -23.35 11.06
N HIS A 595 35.94 -23.12 11.37
CA HIS A 595 36.85 -24.17 11.81
C HIS A 595 36.48 -24.79 13.17
N HIS A 596 35.96 -24.00 14.11
CA HIS A 596 35.55 -24.49 15.43
C HIS A 596 34.40 -25.51 15.32
N GLU A 597 33.34 -25.16 14.60
CA GLU A 597 32.19 -26.05 14.40
C GLU A 597 32.59 -27.31 13.62
N TYR A 598 33.45 -27.18 12.61
CA TYR A 598 33.96 -28.31 11.84
C TYR A 598 34.72 -29.31 12.72
N ILE A 599 35.62 -28.82 13.58
CA ILE A 599 36.36 -29.65 14.53
C ILE A 599 35.39 -30.31 15.53
N SER A 600 34.44 -29.55 16.08
CA SER A 600 33.44 -30.07 17.02
C SER A 600 32.62 -31.22 16.41
N SER A 601 32.19 -31.09 15.15
CA SER A 601 31.43 -32.15 14.48
C SER A 601 32.27 -33.40 14.17
N LEU A 602 33.54 -33.25 13.77
CA LEU A 602 34.45 -34.39 13.58
C LEU A 602 34.71 -35.14 14.90
N VAL A 603 34.84 -34.41 16.01
CA VAL A 603 35.00 -34.99 17.34
C VAL A 603 33.75 -35.78 17.75
N GLN A 604 32.55 -35.23 17.50
CA GLN A 604 31.29 -35.95 17.74
C GLN A 604 31.16 -37.24 16.92
N ASP A 605 31.75 -37.28 15.72
CA ASP A 605 31.79 -38.46 14.86
C ASP A 605 32.86 -39.50 15.23
N GLY A 606 33.71 -39.17 16.21
CA GLY A 606 34.82 -40.03 16.62
C GLY A 606 36.08 -39.91 15.76
N TYR A 607 36.16 -38.95 14.83
CA TYR A 607 37.34 -38.69 13.98
C TYR A 607 38.36 -37.76 14.65
N TYR A 608 38.77 -38.07 15.89
CA TYR A 608 39.62 -37.22 16.72
C TYR A 608 40.98 -36.87 16.07
N LEU A 609 41.60 -37.83 15.38
CA LEU A 609 42.88 -37.62 14.69
C LEU A 609 42.78 -36.65 13.51
N GLU A 610 41.72 -36.76 12.72
CA GLU A 610 41.50 -35.87 11.59
C GLU A 610 41.19 -34.47 12.08
N ALA A 611 40.37 -34.35 13.14
CA ALA A 611 40.06 -33.10 13.81
C ALA A 611 41.33 -32.40 14.34
N LEU A 612 42.24 -33.15 14.99
CA LEU A 612 43.49 -32.60 15.52
C LEU A 612 44.46 -32.15 14.42
N ARG A 613 44.61 -32.96 13.36
CA ARG A 613 45.43 -32.59 12.18
C ARG A 613 44.89 -31.32 11.51
N TYR A 614 43.57 -31.20 11.41
CA TYR A 614 42.93 -30.02 10.84
C TYR A 614 43.14 -28.78 11.71
N ALA A 615 42.98 -28.91 13.03
CA ALA A 615 43.24 -27.85 14.00
C ALA A 615 44.68 -27.35 13.91
N GLN A 616 45.66 -28.25 13.82
CA GLN A 616 47.08 -27.92 13.67
C GLN A 616 47.34 -27.16 12.36
N LYS A 617 46.80 -27.65 11.24
CA LYS A 617 46.97 -27.04 9.92
C LYS A 617 46.39 -25.62 9.83
N ARG A 618 45.26 -25.38 10.50
CA ARG A 618 44.57 -24.07 10.50
C ARG A 618 44.87 -23.21 11.73
N LYS A 619 45.73 -23.67 12.64
CA LYS A 619 46.12 -23.00 13.90
C LYS A 619 44.93 -22.57 14.76
N VAL A 620 43.94 -23.45 14.92
CA VAL A 620 42.76 -23.19 15.74
C VAL A 620 43.08 -23.48 17.20
N THR A 621 43.07 -22.45 18.04
CA THR A 621 43.45 -22.56 19.47
C THR A 621 42.27 -22.89 20.40
N SER A 622 41.03 -22.66 19.94
CA SER A 622 39.80 -22.95 20.68
C SER A 622 39.33 -24.38 20.39
N VAL A 623 40.00 -25.36 21.00
CA VAL A 623 39.67 -26.78 20.86
C VAL A 623 39.46 -27.36 22.25
N ARG A 624 38.37 -28.12 22.48
CA ARG A 624 38.12 -28.79 23.77
C ARG A 624 39.11 -29.94 23.98
N SER A 625 40.19 -29.68 24.70
CA SER A 625 41.30 -30.62 24.96
C SER A 625 40.87 -31.93 25.62
N SER A 626 39.93 -31.89 26.57
CA SER A 626 39.41 -33.06 27.28
C SER A 626 38.90 -34.16 26.34
N LEU A 627 38.13 -33.82 25.30
CA LEU A 627 37.55 -34.80 24.38
C LEU A 627 38.61 -35.57 23.57
N PHE A 628 39.73 -34.93 23.23
CA PHE A 628 40.83 -35.59 22.50
C PHE A 628 41.64 -36.51 23.43
N LEU A 629 41.83 -36.10 24.69
CA LEU A 629 42.58 -36.87 25.68
C LEU A 629 41.80 -38.08 26.18
N GLU A 630 40.49 -37.93 26.42
CA GLU A 630 39.59 -39.03 26.78
C GLU A 630 39.51 -40.07 25.65
N ALA A 631 39.39 -39.63 24.39
CA ALA A 631 39.40 -40.53 23.24
C ALA A 631 40.74 -41.25 23.07
N ALA A 632 41.86 -40.55 23.28
CA ALA A 632 43.19 -41.14 23.24
C ALA A 632 43.38 -42.17 24.35
N PHE A 633 42.92 -41.88 25.57
CA PHE A 633 42.95 -42.80 26.69
C PHE A 633 42.09 -44.04 26.44
N ALA A 634 40.87 -43.86 25.91
CA ALA A 634 39.98 -44.96 25.54
C ALA A 634 40.54 -45.89 24.44
N SER A 635 41.45 -45.39 23.59
CA SER A 635 42.13 -46.19 22.56
C SER A 635 43.19 -47.17 23.11
N ASN A 636 43.52 -47.06 24.41
CA ASN A 636 44.50 -47.87 25.13
C ASN A 636 45.92 -47.88 24.51
N ASP A 637 46.23 -46.91 23.64
CA ASP A 637 47.55 -46.68 23.07
C ASP A 637 48.23 -45.49 23.77
N MET A 638 49.15 -45.80 24.68
CA MET A 638 49.87 -44.83 25.48
C MET A 638 50.77 -43.89 24.64
N GLN A 639 51.26 -44.36 23.50
CA GLN A 639 52.05 -43.52 22.58
C GLN A 639 51.15 -42.49 21.89
N HIS A 640 49.91 -42.89 21.61
CA HIS A 640 48.88 -42.02 21.07
C HIS A 640 48.53 -40.88 22.02
N LEU A 641 48.34 -41.20 23.31
CA LEU A 641 48.06 -40.21 24.36
C LEU A 641 49.21 -39.20 24.52
N ALA A 642 50.46 -39.68 24.48
CA ALA A 642 51.64 -38.82 24.58
C ALA A 642 51.78 -37.87 23.37
N ALA A 643 51.49 -38.37 22.17
CA ALA A 643 51.50 -37.57 20.95
C ALA A 643 50.43 -36.47 20.98
N ILE A 644 49.20 -36.79 21.43
CA ILE A 644 48.10 -35.83 21.53
C ILE A 644 48.38 -34.77 22.60
N LEU A 645 48.92 -35.14 23.77
CA LEU A 645 49.36 -34.20 24.81
C LEU A 645 50.41 -33.20 24.29
N ARG A 646 51.36 -33.68 23.50
CA ARG A 646 52.39 -32.82 22.88
C ARG A 646 51.77 -31.85 21.87
N VAL A 647 50.91 -32.35 20.98
CA VAL A 647 50.26 -31.54 19.95
C VAL A 647 49.33 -30.49 20.57
N LEU A 648 48.57 -30.83 21.62
CA LEU A 648 47.73 -29.86 22.35
C LEU A 648 48.56 -28.81 23.09
N SER A 649 49.73 -29.19 23.63
CA SER A 649 50.68 -28.26 24.27
C SER A 649 51.32 -27.27 23.28
N GLU A 650 51.44 -27.65 22.01
CA GLU A 650 51.94 -26.78 20.93
C GLU A 650 50.82 -25.91 20.33
N LEU A 651 49.57 -26.40 20.31
CA LEU A 651 48.41 -25.72 19.72
C LEU A 651 47.74 -24.71 20.66
N ILE A 652 47.61 -25.02 21.96
CA ILE A 652 46.84 -24.23 22.91
C ILE A 652 47.81 -23.51 23.87
N PRO A 653 47.91 -22.17 23.82
CA PRO A 653 48.74 -21.41 24.76
C PRO A 653 48.28 -21.64 26.21
N GLY A 654 49.21 -21.97 27.10
CA GLY A 654 48.91 -22.18 28.53
C GLY A 654 48.31 -23.55 28.88
N PHE A 655 48.16 -24.48 27.93
CA PHE A 655 47.56 -25.79 28.19
C PHE A 655 48.27 -26.61 29.28
N LYS A 656 49.59 -26.47 29.42
CA LYS A 656 50.39 -27.14 30.46
C LYS A 656 50.02 -26.76 31.90
N GLU A 657 49.29 -25.65 32.08
CA GLU A 657 48.86 -25.15 33.40
C GLU A 657 47.43 -25.60 33.75
N THR A 658 46.75 -26.32 32.85
CA THR A 658 45.38 -26.80 33.05
C THR A 658 45.35 -28.09 33.87
N SER A 659 44.29 -28.28 34.66
CA SER A 659 44.06 -29.52 35.42
C SER A 659 44.01 -30.75 34.52
N GLU A 660 43.44 -30.63 33.32
CA GLU A 660 43.36 -31.68 32.31
C GLU A 660 44.75 -32.22 31.92
N TYR A 661 45.72 -31.32 31.69
CA TYR A 661 47.10 -31.72 31.39
C TYR A 661 47.70 -32.55 32.53
N TYR A 662 47.55 -32.11 33.78
CA TYR A 662 48.08 -32.84 34.94
C TYR A 662 47.43 -34.22 35.13
N THR A 663 46.11 -34.32 34.94
CA THR A 663 45.39 -35.60 35.07
C THR A 663 45.84 -36.62 34.04
N PHE A 664 45.86 -36.27 32.75
CA PHE A 664 46.21 -37.21 31.69
C PHE A 664 47.73 -37.47 31.60
N HIS A 665 48.57 -36.50 31.95
CA HIS A 665 50.02 -36.71 32.08
C HIS A 665 50.35 -37.62 33.28
N GLY A 666 49.60 -37.52 34.39
CA GLY A 666 49.72 -38.42 35.53
C GLY A 666 49.36 -39.87 35.17
N LEU A 667 48.23 -40.08 34.50
CA LEU A 667 47.78 -41.39 33.99
C LEU A 667 48.79 -42.02 33.01
N LEU A 668 49.50 -41.20 32.23
CA LEU A 668 50.57 -41.64 31.33
C LEU A 668 51.77 -42.21 32.09
N ASN A 669 52.11 -41.60 33.24
CA ASN A 669 53.22 -42.04 34.07
C ASN A 669 52.87 -43.29 34.91
N GLU A 670 51.65 -43.39 35.45
CA GLU A 670 51.23 -44.54 36.25
C GLU A 670 51.20 -45.85 35.44
N THR A 671 50.73 -45.82 34.20
CA THR A 671 50.67 -47.00 33.31
C THR A 671 52.04 -47.38 32.74
N SER A 672 52.93 -46.41 32.48
CA SER A 672 54.32 -46.71 32.13
C SER A 672 55.11 -47.35 33.29
N SER A 673 54.63 -47.21 34.53
CA SER A 673 55.20 -47.91 35.69
C SER A 673 54.69 -49.34 35.86
N SER A 674 53.55 -49.73 35.26
CA SER A 674 52.97 -51.09 35.40
C SER A 674 53.44 -52.09 34.32
N VAL A 675 54.02 -51.63 33.21
CA VAL A 675 54.65 -52.48 32.17
C VAL A 675 56.11 -52.84 32.52
N ALA A 676 56.65 -52.25 33.60
CA ALA A 676 57.97 -52.55 34.14
C ALA A 676 57.88 -53.38 35.44
N VAL A 677 57.17 -54.52 35.40
CA VAL A 677 57.31 -55.61 36.39
C VAL A 677 57.21 -56.96 35.68
#